data_AF-A0A506RFJ3-F1
#
_entry.id   AF-A0A506RFJ3-F1
#
_cell.length_a   1.000
_cell.length_b   1.000
_cell.length_c   1.000
_cell.angle_alpha   90.00
_cell.angle_beta   90.00
_cell.angle_gamma   90.00
#
_symmetry.space_group_name_H-M   'P 1'
#
loop_
_entity.id
_entity.type
_entity.pdbx_description
1 polymer ?
#
loop_
_entity_poly.entity_id
_entity_poly.type
_entity_poly.pdbx_seq_one_letter_code
_entity_poly.pdbx_strand_id
1 'polypeptide(L)'
;MMNPVFKKWCLAFCASALLPTLSACSADSANPQAQVSAEQASSAAALHTMPVGKLFDLSQVRITDGPFAHAMHTNVSYLLAMEPDRLLAPYLREAGLAPKEDSYGNWENSGLDGHIGGHYLSALSLAYASTGDEALLQRLQYMLNELHRAQQATGGYLGGIPNSQAMWAQIKAGEIKADLFSLNDRWVPLYNIDKIFHGLRDAYEIAHQPLAKAMLSSLGEWILDTTAKLTDDQFQQMLYSEHGGLNEVFADMAAIFNDPRYLKLAQQFTHQKIIQPLIAGQDQLTGLHANTQIPKIIGTLRVAELNDDAAWEKAATYFWDTVSQHRSVSIGGNSVREHFHDDKDFTPMVEDIEGPETCNTYNMMKLSKMLFLRTGDARYLDFYERATYNHILSSQHPQHGGLVYFTSMRPGHYRMYSSVHDSMWCCVGSGIENHSKYGELAFTHSNGELWVNLFMPASLHWQETGVTVTQRTAFPDNNAVILTVNTERDDTPFTLNLRQPGWSQGELVISVNGKPIRAVFTNGYWQITRDWNTGDTVTFKLNPTLATEQLPDGQDYYSVIYGPVVMATPVKAFEKETLNFVADDSRMGHIAAGPVCPPEALPIMLGEPEAFLQQLQRPDPTSLSFVASGNVAIANLVDENAVTRLIPFFRLHDARYQVYWPQMPETAFDDYVKSANAKAAELAALKAMTVDVVTPGEQQPEVEHDFRGNQTRAGVNNGMHWRDATGFFEYRLSNKALEAGVLRITYFKGDVGRQFSISLNNELLADVSLPVGEPEMDFYTVDYPLSPAMRKANVLTLRFSAAPDSVAGGIYGIRLLKDPN
;
A
#
# COMPACT_ATOMS: atom_id res chain seq x y z
N MET A 1 9.46 30.29 48.44
CA MET A 1 9.35 30.55 49.89
C MET A 1 7.87 30.64 50.26
N MET A 2 7.46 29.73 51.14
CA MET A 2 6.30 29.66 52.06
C MET A 2 4.91 30.21 51.64
N ASN A 3 4.01 29.24 51.54
CA ASN A 3 2.54 29.25 51.62
C ASN A 3 2.02 29.91 52.93
N PRO A 4 0.71 30.25 53.07
CA PRO A 4 -0.15 29.25 53.71
C PRO A 4 -1.63 29.20 53.29
N VAL A 5 -2.15 28.01 53.59
CA VAL A 5 -3.51 27.43 53.52
C VAL A 5 -4.42 27.92 54.67
N PHE A 6 -5.75 27.80 54.50
CA PHE A 6 -6.82 27.30 55.42
C PHE A 6 -8.14 28.10 55.26
N LYS A 7 -9.39 27.65 55.46
CA LYS A 7 -10.19 26.38 55.45
C LYS A 7 -11.60 26.73 56.03
N LYS A 8 -12.64 25.93 55.72
CA LYS A 8 -14.00 25.77 56.37
C LYS A 8 -15.13 26.71 55.89
N TRP A 9 -16.28 26.25 55.35
CA TRP A 9 -17.43 25.42 55.83
C TRP A 9 -18.41 26.11 56.81
N CYS A 10 -19.68 26.26 56.38
CA CYS A 10 -20.97 26.04 57.10
C CYS A 10 -22.13 26.68 56.27
N LEU A 11 -23.06 25.90 55.68
CA LEU A 11 -24.36 25.43 56.23
C LEU A 11 -25.44 26.52 56.34
N ALA A 12 -26.58 26.36 55.62
CA ALA A 12 -27.93 26.30 56.21
C ALA A 12 -29.09 26.28 55.18
N PHE A 13 -29.95 25.25 55.36
CA PHE A 13 -31.44 25.23 55.30
C PHE A 13 -32.18 25.50 53.98
N CYS A 14 -32.84 24.47 53.41
CA CYS A 14 -34.26 24.07 53.61
C CYS A 14 -35.26 25.00 52.87
N ALA A 15 -36.31 24.55 52.20
CA ALA A 15 -36.89 23.23 52.00
C ALA A 15 -37.88 23.26 50.81
N SER A 16 -38.15 22.07 50.26
CA SER A 16 -39.44 21.55 49.80
C SER A 16 -40.33 22.35 48.80
N ALA A 17 -40.41 21.77 47.59
CA ALA A 17 -41.60 21.04 47.07
C ALA A 17 -42.59 21.72 46.08
N LEU A 18 -42.90 20.91 45.05
CA LEU A 18 -44.09 20.86 44.15
C LEU A 18 -44.11 21.87 42.98
N LEU A 19 -43.90 21.40 41.72
CA LEU A 19 -44.91 20.93 40.73
C LEU A 19 -45.85 22.06 40.23
N PRO A 20 -46.41 22.00 39.00
CA PRO A 20 -45.82 21.66 37.70
C PRO A 20 -46.34 22.56 36.55
N THR A 21 -45.97 22.18 35.32
CA THR A 21 -46.81 22.18 34.10
C THR A 21 -47.11 23.46 33.30
N LEU A 22 -46.84 23.27 31.99
CA LEU A 22 -47.63 23.67 30.81
C LEU A 22 -47.50 25.14 30.38
N SER A 23 -46.84 25.35 29.24
CA SER A 23 -47.47 25.58 27.92
C SER A 23 -47.73 27.08 27.71
N ALA A 24 -47.62 27.67 26.54
CA ALA A 24 -47.10 27.34 25.22
C ALA A 24 -47.25 28.67 24.44
N CYS A 25 -46.47 28.82 23.38
CA CYS A 25 -46.77 29.62 22.18
C CYS A 25 -47.05 31.13 22.31
N SER A 26 -46.18 31.93 21.67
CA SER A 26 -46.49 32.80 20.52
C SER A 26 -45.33 33.79 20.34
N ALA A 27 -44.50 33.68 19.31
CA ALA A 27 -44.71 34.13 17.92
C ALA A 27 -44.05 35.50 17.67
N ASP A 28 -43.29 35.54 16.57
CA ASP A 28 -42.86 36.70 15.76
C ASP A 28 -41.84 37.67 16.39
N SER A 29 -40.79 38.15 15.71
CA SER A 29 -40.32 38.00 14.34
C SER A 29 -38.92 38.67 14.22
N ALA A 30 -38.16 38.24 13.22
CA ALA A 30 -37.09 38.96 12.50
C ALA A 30 -35.74 39.27 13.20
N ASN A 31 -34.67 38.59 12.74
CA ASN A 31 -33.75 39.19 11.74
C ASN A 31 -32.86 38.11 11.07
N PRO A 32 -32.88 37.91 9.73
CA PRO A 32 -32.17 36.83 9.06
C PRO A 32 -30.90 37.35 8.37
N GLN A 33 -29.73 37.27 9.02
CA GLN A 33 -28.43 37.48 8.37
C GLN A 33 -27.26 37.13 9.31
N ALA A 34 -27.17 35.87 9.76
CA ALA A 34 -25.96 35.26 10.32
C ALA A 34 -26.25 33.81 10.77
N GLN A 35 -26.61 32.91 9.85
CA GLN A 35 -26.71 31.47 10.16
C GLN A 35 -26.78 30.67 8.86
N VAL A 36 -25.66 30.63 8.13
CA VAL A 36 -25.42 29.63 7.07
C VAL A 36 -23.98 29.15 7.23
N SER A 37 -23.72 28.46 8.34
CA SER A 37 -22.50 27.68 8.58
C SER A 37 -22.66 27.04 9.96
N ALA A 38 -23.02 25.75 9.99
CA ALA A 38 -23.01 24.82 11.14
C ALA A 38 -24.31 23.98 11.32
N GLU A 39 -25.08 23.71 10.26
CA GLU A 39 -26.22 22.76 10.34
C GLU A 39 -26.22 21.67 9.24
N GLN A 40 -25.03 21.32 8.72
CA GLN A 40 -24.81 20.15 7.85
C GLN A 40 -23.89 19.07 8.47
N ALA A 41 -23.55 19.19 9.76
CA ALA A 41 -22.76 18.20 10.47
C ALA A 41 -23.52 17.64 11.68
N SER A 42 -24.71 17.06 11.45
CA SER A 42 -25.40 16.21 12.41
C SER A 42 -26.68 15.63 11.79
N SER A 43 -26.52 14.70 10.85
CA SER A 43 -27.52 13.64 10.67
C SER A 43 -26.81 12.32 10.43
N ALA A 44 -26.33 11.71 11.52
CA ALA A 44 -26.23 10.25 11.59
C ALA A 44 -27.66 9.69 11.58
N ALA A 45 -28.32 9.79 10.42
CA ALA A 45 -29.60 9.18 10.15
C ALA A 45 -29.31 7.85 9.45
N ALA A 46 -29.84 6.77 10.04
CA ALA A 46 -29.73 5.38 9.62
C ALA A 46 -29.43 5.22 8.12
N LEU A 47 -28.21 4.75 7.82
CA LEU A 47 -27.85 4.19 6.52
C LEU A 47 -28.92 3.15 6.16
N HIS A 48 -29.81 3.49 5.23
CA HIS A 48 -30.61 2.48 4.54
C HIS A 48 -29.61 1.62 3.77
N THR A 49 -29.23 0.49 4.35
CA THR A 49 -28.37 -0.51 3.76
C THR A 49 -29.11 -1.16 2.59
N MET A 50 -28.76 -0.75 1.38
CA MET A 50 -28.98 -1.59 0.21
C MET A 50 -27.68 -2.34 -0.01
N PRO A 51 -27.59 -3.66 0.27
CA PRO A 51 -26.45 -4.42 -0.19
C PRO A 51 -26.46 -4.37 -1.72
N VAL A 52 -25.53 -3.59 -2.31
CA VAL A 52 -25.38 -3.38 -3.77
C VAL A 52 -25.05 -4.69 -4.50
N GLY A 53 -24.82 -5.76 -3.75
CA GLY A 53 -25.14 -7.10 -4.17
C GLY A 53 -24.07 -8.10 -3.80
N LYS A 54 -24.31 -9.34 -4.23
CA LYS A 54 -23.31 -10.39 -4.26
C LYS A 54 -22.43 -10.19 -5.48
N LEU A 55 -21.17 -10.61 -5.35
CA LEU A 55 -20.28 -10.75 -6.48
C LEU A 55 -20.79 -11.87 -7.38
N PHE A 56 -20.59 -11.72 -8.69
CA PHE A 56 -20.63 -12.87 -9.59
C PHE A 56 -19.36 -13.71 -9.40
N ASP A 57 -19.44 -15.01 -9.68
CA ASP A 57 -18.22 -15.80 -9.81
C ASP A 57 -17.35 -15.20 -10.89
N LEU A 58 -16.03 -15.14 -10.66
CA LEU A 58 -15.10 -14.56 -11.62
C LEU A 58 -15.13 -15.30 -12.97
N SER A 59 -15.57 -16.56 -13.00
CA SER A 59 -15.82 -17.34 -14.21
C SER A 59 -16.97 -16.83 -15.09
N GLN A 60 -17.86 -16.03 -14.52
CA GLN A 60 -19.00 -15.43 -15.22
C GLN A 60 -18.68 -14.06 -15.83
N VAL A 61 -17.57 -13.44 -15.46
CA VAL A 61 -17.16 -12.12 -15.96
C VAL A 61 -15.86 -12.25 -16.75
N ARG A 62 -15.86 -11.71 -17.96
CA ARG A 62 -14.69 -11.70 -18.84
C ARG A 62 -14.33 -10.27 -19.18
N ILE A 63 -13.11 -9.85 -18.90
CA ILE A 63 -12.56 -8.61 -19.46
C ILE A 63 -12.22 -8.88 -20.92
N THR A 64 -12.77 -8.07 -21.84
CA THR A 64 -12.81 -8.43 -23.26
C THR A 64 -11.80 -7.68 -24.13
N ASP A 65 -11.36 -6.49 -23.72
CA ASP A 65 -10.47 -5.64 -24.51
C ASP A 65 -9.79 -4.58 -23.64
N GLY A 66 -8.92 -3.78 -24.25
CA GLY A 66 -8.29 -2.60 -23.65
C GLY A 66 -7.13 -2.94 -22.71
N PRO A 67 -6.65 -1.94 -21.95
CA PRO A 67 -5.45 -2.10 -21.14
C PRO A 67 -5.62 -3.14 -20.02
N PHE A 68 -6.84 -3.34 -19.51
CA PHE A 68 -7.12 -4.35 -18.49
C PHE A 68 -7.02 -5.79 -19.04
N ALA A 69 -7.57 -6.06 -20.24
CA ALA A 69 -7.40 -7.37 -20.89
C ALA A 69 -5.93 -7.63 -21.21
N HIS A 70 -5.23 -6.61 -21.69
CA HIS A 70 -3.80 -6.68 -22.00
C HIS A 70 -2.95 -7.01 -20.75
N ALA A 71 -3.19 -6.31 -19.63
CA ALA A 71 -2.51 -6.58 -18.36
C ALA A 71 -2.84 -7.99 -17.83
N MET A 72 -4.10 -8.43 -17.92
CA MET A 72 -4.49 -9.79 -17.54
C MET A 72 -3.71 -10.85 -18.32
N HIS A 73 -3.64 -10.75 -19.66
CA HIS A 73 -2.89 -11.71 -20.47
C HIS A 73 -1.37 -11.62 -20.29
N THR A 74 -0.85 -10.43 -20.03
CA THR A 74 0.56 -10.22 -19.68
C THR A 74 0.89 -10.94 -18.37
N ASN A 75 0.01 -10.83 -17.37
CA ASN A 75 0.13 -11.55 -16.11
C ASN A 75 0.05 -13.07 -16.27
N VAL A 76 -0.86 -13.59 -17.09
CA VAL A 76 -0.92 -15.02 -17.42
C VAL A 76 0.40 -15.50 -18.00
N SER A 77 1.02 -14.71 -18.87
CA SER A 77 2.34 -15.03 -19.43
C SER A 77 3.43 -15.05 -18.35
N TYR A 78 3.41 -14.10 -17.42
CA TYR A 78 4.31 -14.06 -16.27
C TYR A 78 4.14 -15.32 -15.38
N LEU A 79 2.90 -15.68 -15.05
CA LEU A 79 2.56 -16.86 -14.23
C LEU A 79 3.03 -18.17 -14.84
N LEU A 80 2.87 -18.33 -16.16
CA LEU A 80 3.28 -19.54 -16.87
C LEU A 80 4.81 -19.65 -17.03
N ALA A 81 5.51 -18.51 -17.02
CA ALA A 81 6.97 -18.43 -17.03
C ALA A 81 7.61 -18.76 -15.67
N MET A 82 6.89 -18.59 -14.56
CA MET A 82 7.36 -19.05 -13.25
C MET A 82 7.50 -20.59 -13.21
N GLU A 83 8.56 -21.06 -12.55
CA GLU A 83 8.92 -22.47 -12.46
C GLU A 83 8.36 -23.08 -11.17
N PRO A 84 7.39 -24.00 -11.26
CA PRO A 84 6.66 -24.49 -10.11
C PRO A 84 7.56 -25.30 -9.17
N ASP A 85 8.51 -26.07 -9.71
CA ASP A 85 9.41 -26.89 -8.89
C ASP A 85 10.32 -26.05 -7.99
N ARG A 86 10.72 -24.84 -8.44
CA ARG A 86 11.47 -23.89 -7.62
C ARG A 86 10.62 -23.27 -6.50
N LEU A 87 9.34 -23.00 -6.77
CA LEU A 87 8.38 -22.54 -5.75
C LEU A 87 8.01 -23.65 -4.74
N LEU A 88 8.04 -24.91 -5.17
CA LEU A 88 7.75 -26.08 -4.33
C LEU A 88 8.94 -26.49 -3.46
N ALA A 89 10.16 -26.16 -3.87
CA ALA A 89 11.39 -26.59 -3.21
C ALA A 89 11.43 -26.30 -1.69
N PRO A 90 11.03 -25.10 -1.18
CA PRO A 90 10.98 -24.84 0.25
C PRO A 90 10.06 -25.79 1.02
N TYR A 91 8.87 -26.06 0.49
CA TYR A 91 7.88 -26.91 1.13
C TYR A 91 8.34 -28.38 1.20
N LEU A 92 8.94 -28.87 0.11
CA LEU A 92 9.48 -30.23 0.05
C LEU A 92 10.65 -30.38 1.04
N ARG A 93 11.55 -29.39 1.09
CA ARG A 93 12.68 -29.34 2.04
C ARG A 93 12.21 -29.45 3.49
N GLU A 94 11.29 -28.58 3.92
CA GLU A 94 10.80 -28.57 5.31
C GLU A 94 9.96 -29.82 5.64
N ALA A 95 9.43 -30.51 4.63
CA ALA A 95 8.79 -31.81 4.78
C ALA A 95 9.76 -33.01 4.82
N GLY A 96 11.07 -32.78 4.72
CA GLY A 96 12.08 -33.84 4.66
C GLY A 96 12.08 -34.62 3.34
N LEU A 97 11.45 -34.07 2.29
CA LEU A 97 11.44 -34.63 0.94
C LEU A 97 12.52 -33.96 0.09
N ALA A 98 13.05 -34.68 -0.89
CA ALA A 98 14.02 -34.11 -1.83
C ALA A 98 13.30 -33.15 -2.82
N PRO A 99 13.70 -31.87 -2.89
CA PRO A 99 13.25 -30.97 -3.95
C PRO A 99 13.67 -31.47 -5.33
N LYS A 100 12.90 -31.13 -6.37
CA LYS A 100 13.26 -31.43 -7.77
C LYS A 100 14.25 -30.42 -8.34
N GLU A 101 14.19 -29.19 -7.86
CA GLU A 101 15.03 -28.07 -8.23
C GLU A 101 15.39 -27.27 -6.97
N ASP A 102 16.38 -26.39 -7.09
CA ASP A 102 16.68 -25.41 -6.05
C ASP A 102 15.58 -24.35 -5.97
N SER A 103 15.37 -23.78 -4.77
CA SER A 103 14.42 -22.68 -4.62
C SER A 103 14.81 -21.46 -5.47
N TYR A 104 13.86 -20.56 -5.65
CA TYR A 104 14.19 -19.25 -6.19
C TYR A 104 15.19 -18.51 -5.29
N GLY A 105 15.95 -17.59 -5.89
CA GLY A 105 16.86 -16.70 -5.18
C GLY A 105 16.11 -15.60 -4.43
N ASN A 106 16.80 -14.48 -4.19
CA ASN A 106 16.22 -13.31 -3.54
C ASN A 106 15.59 -13.68 -2.17
N TRP A 107 14.34 -13.33 -1.89
CA TRP A 107 13.73 -13.59 -0.58
C TRP A 107 13.30 -15.06 -0.38
N GLU A 108 13.24 -15.87 -1.44
CA GLU A 108 12.87 -17.29 -1.41
C GLU A 108 14.01 -18.24 -0.99
N ASN A 109 15.20 -17.69 -0.70
CA ASN A 109 16.30 -18.41 -0.06
C ASN A 109 17.00 -17.60 1.05
N SER A 110 16.46 -16.44 1.42
CA SER A 110 17.03 -15.55 2.43
C SER A 110 16.17 -15.44 3.69
N GLY A 111 15.17 -16.32 3.87
CA GLY A 111 14.39 -16.44 5.09
C GLY A 111 12.87 -16.31 4.93
N LEU A 112 12.36 -15.88 3.77
CA LEU A 112 10.92 -15.79 3.48
C LEU A 112 10.42 -16.93 2.58
N ASP A 113 11.24 -17.97 2.40
CA ASP A 113 11.01 -19.15 1.57
C ASP A 113 9.57 -19.69 1.68
N GLY A 114 8.89 -19.85 0.55
CA GLY A 114 7.52 -20.36 0.41
C GLY A 114 6.45 -19.29 0.24
N HIS A 115 6.69 -18.02 0.58
CA HIS A 115 5.63 -17.00 0.54
C HIS A 115 5.06 -16.77 -0.88
N ILE A 116 5.92 -16.81 -1.92
CA ILE A 116 5.47 -16.69 -3.31
C ILE A 116 4.68 -17.92 -3.73
N GLY A 117 5.03 -19.12 -3.24
CA GLY A 117 4.30 -20.35 -3.52
C GLY A 117 2.83 -20.28 -3.09
N GLY A 118 2.55 -19.65 -1.95
CA GLY A 118 1.19 -19.37 -1.48
C GLY A 118 0.44 -18.39 -2.40
N HIS A 119 1.05 -17.24 -2.70
CA HIS A 119 0.51 -16.25 -3.65
C HIS A 119 0.25 -16.86 -5.04
N TYR A 120 1.13 -17.75 -5.49
CA TYR A 120 1.01 -18.41 -6.79
C TYR A 120 -0.25 -19.28 -6.89
N LEU A 121 -0.67 -19.95 -5.80
CA LEU A 121 -1.95 -20.66 -5.78
C LEU A 121 -3.14 -19.72 -5.97
N SER A 122 -3.17 -18.60 -5.23
CA SER A 122 -4.20 -17.57 -5.37
C SER A 122 -4.22 -17.00 -6.79
N ALA A 123 -3.06 -16.65 -7.33
CA ALA A 123 -2.92 -16.06 -8.64
C ALA A 123 -3.34 -17.01 -9.78
N LEU A 124 -2.93 -18.29 -9.73
CA LEU A 124 -3.39 -19.31 -10.68
C LEU A 124 -4.90 -19.52 -10.61
N SER A 125 -5.47 -19.50 -9.40
CA SER A 125 -6.91 -19.68 -9.20
C SER A 125 -7.72 -18.52 -9.80
N LEU A 126 -7.29 -17.29 -9.51
CA LEU A 126 -7.87 -16.07 -10.08
C LEU A 126 -7.72 -16.04 -11.61
N ALA A 127 -6.52 -16.31 -12.11
CA ALA A 127 -6.23 -16.27 -13.54
C ALA A 127 -7.03 -17.33 -14.31
N TYR A 128 -7.14 -18.55 -13.78
CA TYR A 128 -7.97 -19.60 -14.36
C TYR A 128 -9.45 -19.20 -14.38
N ALA A 129 -10.00 -18.71 -13.26
CA ALA A 129 -11.40 -18.31 -13.22
C ALA A 129 -11.69 -17.16 -14.20
N SER A 130 -10.77 -16.19 -14.32
CA SER A 130 -10.92 -15.02 -15.19
C SER A 130 -10.77 -15.33 -16.69
N THR A 131 -9.96 -16.33 -17.05
CA THR A 131 -9.63 -16.61 -18.47
C THR A 131 -10.21 -17.92 -19.00
N GLY A 132 -10.40 -18.92 -18.15
CA GLY A 132 -10.68 -20.30 -18.53
C GLY A 132 -9.48 -21.03 -19.15
N ASP A 133 -8.25 -20.52 -19.01
CA ASP A 133 -7.06 -21.16 -19.58
C ASP A 133 -6.67 -22.43 -18.81
N GLU A 134 -6.86 -23.59 -19.46
CA GLU A 134 -6.57 -24.90 -18.91
C GLU A 134 -5.09 -25.11 -18.53
N ALA A 135 -4.15 -24.38 -19.11
CA ALA A 135 -2.74 -24.47 -18.71
C ALA A 135 -2.52 -23.98 -17.27
N LEU A 136 -3.27 -22.96 -16.85
CA LEU A 136 -3.25 -22.45 -15.48
C LEU A 136 -3.86 -23.46 -14.50
N LEU A 137 -4.96 -24.10 -14.89
CA LEU A 137 -5.57 -25.16 -14.07
C LEU A 137 -4.63 -26.35 -13.88
N GLN A 138 -3.98 -26.80 -14.95
CA GLN A 138 -2.99 -27.88 -14.89
C GLN A 138 -1.82 -27.51 -13.96
N ARG A 139 -1.34 -26.26 -14.04
CA ARG A 139 -0.29 -25.75 -13.17
C ARG A 139 -0.74 -25.70 -11.71
N LEU A 140 -1.96 -25.27 -11.44
CA LEU A 140 -2.55 -25.23 -10.09
C LEU A 140 -2.66 -26.64 -9.51
N GLN A 141 -3.19 -27.59 -10.28
CA GLN A 141 -3.32 -28.97 -9.87
C GLN A 141 -1.95 -29.63 -9.61
N TYR A 142 -0.94 -29.30 -10.41
CA TYR A 142 0.43 -29.75 -10.18
C TYR A 142 0.96 -29.25 -8.83
N MET A 143 0.85 -27.94 -8.57
CA MET A 143 1.26 -27.34 -7.30
C MET A 143 0.54 -27.99 -6.12
N LEU A 144 -0.80 -28.12 -6.19
CA LEU A 144 -1.60 -28.72 -5.11
C LEU A 144 -1.19 -30.16 -4.83
N ASN A 145 -0.92 -30.97 -5.86
CA ASN A 145 -0.50 -32.36 -5.67
C ASN A 145 0.87 -32.47 -4.99
N GLU A 146 1.86 -31.67 -5.38
CA GLU A 146 3.19 -31.70 -4.76
C GLU A 146 3.18 -31.12 -3.33
N LEU A 147 2.41 -30.04 -3.10
CA LEU A 147 2.19 -29.50 -1.76
C LEU A 147 1.45 -30.51 -0.86
N HIS A 148 0.48 -31.26 -1.41
CA HIS A 148 -0.21 -32.30 -0.65
C HIS A 148 0.75 -33.41 -0.22
N ARG A 149 1.68 -33.81 -1.09
CA ARG A 149 2.74 -34.78 -0.73
C ARG A 149 3.61 -34.26 0.41
N ALA A 150 3.99 -32.98 0.39
CA ALA A 150 4.73 -32.36 1.50
C ALA A 150 3.91 -32.36 2.80
N GLN A 151 2.64 -31.95 2.74
CA GLN A 151 1.75 -31.90 3.90
C GLN A 151 1.49 -33.27 4.53
N GLN A 152 1.41 -34.33 3.72
CA GLN A 152 1.27 -35.70 4.21
C GLN A 152 2.51 -36.16 5.00
N ALA A 153 3.72 -35.75 4.59
CA ALA A 153 4.96 -36.13 5.26
C ALA A 153 5.16 -35.41 6.62
N THR A 154 4.62 -34.20 6.77
CA THR A 154 4.71 -33.40 8.02
C THR A 154 3.58 -33.67 9.00
N GLY A 155 2.51 -34.37 8.59
CA GLY A 155 1.34 -34.60 9.42
C GLY A 155 0.41 -33.39 9.55
N GLY A 156 0.39 -32.50 8.54
CA GLY A 156 -0.61 -31.42 8.42
C GLY A 156 -0.03 -30.02 8.24
N TYR A 157 1.19 -29.78 8.72
CA TYR A 157 1.90 -28.52 8.48
C TYR A 157 2.29 -28.37 7.01
N LEU A 158 2.19 -27.16 6.46
CA LEU A 158 2.64 -26.86 5.12
C LEU A 158 3.28 -25.47 5.12
N GLY A 159 4.59 -25.39 4.89
CA GLY A 159 5.31 -24.13 4.82
C GLY A 159 6.77 -24.32 4.37
N GLY A 160 7.38 -23.24 3.89
CA GLY A 160 8.77 -23.23 3.42
C GLY A 160 9.78 -22.65 4.41
N ILE A 161 9.33 -22.09 5.54
CA ILE A 161 10.18 -21.35 6.48
C ILE A 161 11.35 -22.23 6.97
N PRO A 162 12.61 -21.77 6.86
CA PRO A 162 13.76 -22.57 7.28
C PRO A 162 13.70 -23.02 8.76
N ASN A 163 13.91 -24.31 9.01
CA ASN A 163 13.84 -24.92 10.35
C ASN A 163 12.48 -24.68 11.06
N SER A 164 11.40 -24.74 10.28
CA SER A 164 10.03 -24.48 10.73
C SER A 164 9.60 -25.37 11.91
N GLN A 165 9.92 -26.67 11.86
CA GLN A 165 9.49 -27.64 12.88
C GLN A 165 9.95 -27.27 14.30
N ALA A 166 11.21 -26.85 14.45
CA ALA A 166 11.76 -26.46 15.74
C ALA A 166 11.09 -25.17 16.26
N MET A 167 10.88 -24.19 15.38
CA MET A 167 10.23 -22.94 15.72
C MET A 167 8.77 -23.16 16.16
N TRP A 168 7.99 -23.95 15.41
CA TRP A 168 6.60 -24.23 15.78
C TRP A 168 6.48 -25.06 17.07
N ALA A 169 7.45 -25.93 17.36
CA ALA A 169 7.51 -26.64 18.64
C ALA A 169 7.72 -25.68 19.84
N GLN A 170 8.56 -24.65 19.67
CA GLN A 170 8.75 -23.59 20.67
C GLN A 170 7.45 -22.79 20.88
N ILE A 171 6.80 -22.37 19.79
CA ILE A 171 5.51 -21.68 19.86
C ILE A 171 4.47 -22.55 20.59
N LYS A 172 4.36 -23.83 20.25
CA LYS A 172 3.45 -24.78 20.93
C LYS A 172 3.75 -24.94 22.42
N ALA A 173 5.01 -24.79 22.82
CA ALA A 173 5.43 -24.79 24.23
C ALA A 173 5.19 -23.46 24.96
N GLY A 174 4.75 -22.41 24.24
CA GLY A 174 4.56 -21.07 24.78
C GLY A 174 5.84 -20.22 24.81
N GLU A 175 6.91 -20.68 24.16
CA GLU A 175 8.18 -19.96 24.05
C GLU A 175 8.12 -18.97 22.88
N ILE A 176 7.71 -17.73 23.17
CA ILE A 176 7.44 -16.70 22.15
C ILE A 176 8.47 -15.56 22.27
N LYS A 177 9.25 -15.39 21.20
CA LYS A 177 10.18 -14.26 21.01
C LYS A 177 9.75 -13.51 19.75
N ALA A 178 8.89 -12.51 19.92
CA ALA A 178 8.35 -11.71 18.83
C ALA A 178 8.99 -10.32 18.78
N ASP A 179 9.29 -9.87 17.56
CA ASP A 179 9.63 -8.51 17.16
C ASP A 179 8.86 -8.18 15.87
N LEU A 180 8.83 -6.92 15.44
CA LEU A 180 8.02 -6.44 14.30
C LEU A 180 8.10 -7.35 13.07
N PHE A 181 9.32 -7.75 12.70
CA PHE A 181 9.57 -8.58 11.52
C PHE A 181 10.17 -9.95 11.85
N SER A 182 10.18 -10.37 13.12
CA SER A 182 10.68 -11.70 13.48
C SER A 182 9.85 -12.41 14.55
N LEU A 183 9.76 -13.72 14.42
CA LEU A 183 9.20 -14.59 15.44
C LEU A 183 10.15 -15.77 15.61
N ASN A 184 10.68 -15.94 16.81
CA ASN A 184 11.63 -16.99 17.17
C ASN A 184 12.79 -17.09 16.17
N ASP A 185 13.37 -15.93 15.83
CA ASP A 185 14.50 -15.78 14.91
C ASP A 185 14.22 -16.22 13.45
N ARG A 186 12.95 -16.20 13.05
CA ARG A 186 12.51 -16.37 11.65
C ARG A 186 11.86 -15.10 11.14
N TRP A 187 12.04 -14.82 9.86
CA TRP A 187 11.49 -13.63 9.20
C TRP A 187 10.00 -13.83 8.96
N VAL A 188 9.17 -13.04 9.66
CA VAL A 188 7.69 -12.98 9.56
C VAL A 188 6.98 -14.32 9.23
N PRO A 189 7.22 -15.40 9.99
CA PRO A 189 6.73 -16.73 9.63
C PRO A 189 5.19 -16.84 9.62
N LEU A 190 4.48 -16.01 10.37
CA LEU A 190 3.02 -15.95 10.34
C LEU A 190 2.51 -15.37 9.01
N TYR A 191 3.13 -14.29 8.51
CA TYR A 191 2.86 -13.75 7.18
C TYR A 191 3.16 -14.77 6.07
N ASN A 192 4.18 -15.61 6.24
CA ASN A 192 4.51 -16.62 5.24
C ASN A 192 3.41 -17.69 5.16
N ILE A 193 3.03 -18.29 6.30
CA ILE A 193 1.95 -19.31 6.30
C ILE A 193 0.58 -18.73 5.93
N ASP A 194 0.34 -17.45 6.20
CA ASP A 194 -0.84 -16.72 5.74
C ASP A 194 -1.06 -16.91 4.22
N LYS A 195 0.01 -16.83 3.42
CA LYS A 195 -0.10 -16.98 1.96
C LYS A 195 -0.55 -18.37 1.54
N ILE A 196 -0.09 -19.42 2.20
CA ILE A 196 -0.53 -20.77 1.84
C ILE A 196 -1.96 -21.04 2.30
N PHE A 197 -2.40 -20.48 3.44
CA PHE A 197 -3.81 -20.54 3.85
C PHE A 197 -4.72 -19.86 2.81
N HIS A 198 -4.39 -18.62 2.41
CA HIS A 198 -5.13 -17.89 1.39
C HIS A 198 -5.09 -18.60 0.03
N GLY A 199 -3.92 -19.10 -0.38
CA GLY A 199 -3.76 -19.85 -1.62
C GLY A 199 -4.62 -21.11 -1.70
N LEU A 200 -4.71 -21.88 -0.61
CA LEU A 200 -5.59 -23.06 -0.54
C LEU A 200 -7.07 -22.69 -0.47
N ARG A 201 -7.43 -21.62 0.23
CA ARG A 201 -8.80 -21.08 0.24
C ARG A 201 -9.21 -20.69 -1.19
N ASP A 202 -8.39 -19.91 -1.89
CA ASP A 202 -8.70 -19.41 -3.22
C ASP A 202 -8.77 -20.54 -4.25
N ALA A 203 -7.88 -21.54 -4.16
CA ALA A 203 -7.95 -22.74 -5.00
C ALA A 203 -9.26 -23.51 -4.82
N TYR A 204 -9.86 -23.48 -3.62
CA TYR A 204 -11.16 -24.09 -3.36
C TYR A 204 -12.33 -23.19 -3.76
N GLU A 205 -12.38 -21.94 -3.29
CA GLU A 205 -13.54 -21.06 -3.48
C GLU A 205 -13.64 -20.52 -4.91
N ILE A 206 -12.50 -20.25 -5.55
CA ILE A 206 -12.43 -19.59 -6.87
C ILE A 206 -12.21 -20.60 -7.99
N ALA A 207 -11.26 -21.52 -7.83
CA ALA A 207 -10.95 -22.53 -8.84
C ALA A 207 -11.65 -23.88 -8.61
N HIS A 208 -12.49 -23.98 -7.57
CA HIS A 208 -13.31 -25.16 -7.27
C HIS A 208 -12.52 -26.47 -7.12
N GLN A 209 -11.29 -26.41 -6.58
CA GLN A 209 -10.44 -27.59 -6.38
C GLN A 209 -10.74 -28.28 -5.03
N PRO A 210 -11.32 -29.50 -5.02
CA PRO A 210 -11.69 -30.17 -3.76
C PRO A 210 -10.48 -30.59 -2.91
N LEU A 211 -9.36 -30.92 -3.56
CA LEU A 211 -8.11 -31.26 -2.86
C LEU A 211 -7.63 -30.10 -1.98
N ALA A 212 -7.73 -28.86 -2.47
CA ALA A 212 -7.34 -27.67 -1.73
C ALA A 212 -8.16 -27.51 -0.44
N LYS A 213 -9.48 -27.81 -0.46
CA LYS A 213 -10.32 -27.81 0.74
C LYS A 213 -9.83 -28.81 1.79
N ALA A 214 -9.47 -30.02 1.37
CA ALA A 214 -8.96 -31.05 2.27
C ALA A 214 -7.61 -30.65 2.88
N MET A 215 -6.71 -30.08 2.07
CA MET A 215 -5.42 -29.54 2.53
C MET A 215 -5.61 -28.38 3.52
N LEU A 216 -6.53 -27.46 3.23
CA LEU A 216 -6.87 -26.33 4.10
C LEU A 216 -7.38 -26.82 5.46
N SER A 217 -8.24 -27.84 5.47
CA SER A 217 -8.71 -28.48 6.71
C SER A 217 -7.55 -29.10 7.49
N SER A 218 -6.65 -29.83 6.83
CA SER A 218 -5.49 -30.44 7.50
C SER A 218 -4.52 -29.39 8.08
N LEU A 219 -4.31 -28.27 7.38
CA LEU A 219 -3.50 -27.16 7.87
C LEU A 219 -4.19 -26.43 9.03
N GLY A 220 -5.52 -26.34 8.99
CA GLY A 220 -6.37 -25.85 10.05
C GLY A 220 -6.25 -26.62 11.36
N GLU A 221 -6.34 -27.95 11.29
CA GLU A 221 -6.16 -28.79 12.48
C GLU A 221 -4.74 -28.67 13.05
N TRP A 222 -3.72 -28.53 12.18
CA TRP A 222 -2.34 -28.29 12.63
C TRP A 222 -2.20 -26.98 13.41
N ILE A 223 -2.76 -25.87 12.92
CA ILE A 223 -2.64 -24.59 13.64
C ILE A 223 -3.44 -24.60 14.95
N LEU A 224 -4.64 -25.21 14.95
CA LEU A 224 -5.43 -25.40 16.17
C LEU A 224 -4.66 -26.17 17.25
N ASP A 225 -3.97 -27.26 16.88
CA ASP A 225 -3.13 -28.03 17.80
C ASP A 225 -1.89 -27.24 18.25
N THR A 226 -1.25 -26.51 17.33
CA THR A 226 -0.06 -25.70 17.61
C THR A 226 -0.37 -24.59 18.62
N THR A 227 -1.55 -23.98 18.54
CA THR A 227 -1.94 -22.87 19.43
C THR A 227 -2.83 -23.29 20.59
N ALA A 228 -3.16 -24.57 20.75
CA ALA A 228 -4.17 -25.07 21.70
C ALA A 228 -3.92 -24.69 23.17
N LYS A 229 -2.65 -24.47 23.56
CA LYS A 229 -2.24 -24.18 24.94
C LYS A 229 -1.86 -22.72 25.17
N LEU A 230 -1.93 -21.88 24.14
CA LEU A 230 -1.58 -20.46 24.26
C LEU A 230 -2.69 -19.69 24.96
N THR A 231 -2.30 -18.78 25.86
CA THR A 231 -3.21 -17.79 26.44
C THR A 231 -3.47 -16.65 25.45
N ASP A 232 -4.52 -15.87 25.67
CA ASP A 232 -4.79 -14.69 24.84
C ASP A 232 -3.64 -13.68 24.89
N ASP A 233 -2.97 -13.51 26.04
CA ASP A 233 -1.76 -12.68 26.15
C ASP A 233 -0.61 -13.20 25.29
N GLN A 234 -0.42 -14.53 25.22
CA GLN A 234 0.58 -15.15 24.35
C GLN A 234 0.23 -14.99 22.87
N PHE A 235 -1.05 -15.07 22.50
CA PHE A 235 -1.48 -14.68 21.14
C PHE A 235 -1.10 -13.24 20.86
N GLN A 236 -1.49 -12.28 21.71
CA GLN A 236 -1.19 -10.87 21.48
C GLN A 236 0.32 -10.59 21.45
N GLN A 237 1.12 -11.32 22.24
CA GLN A 237 2.59 -11.27 22.17
C GLN A 237 3.10 -11.78 20.81
N MET A 238 2.58 -12.89 20.31
CA MET A 238 2.94 -13.44 19.01
C MET A 238 2.59 -12.48 17.86
N LEU A 239 1.45 -11.79 17.95
CA LEU A 239 0.95 -10.85 16.94
C LEU A 239 1.73 -9.52 16.87
N TYR A 240 2.76 -9.31 17.70
CA TYR A 240 3.74 -8.25 17.45
C TYR A 240 4.50 -8.47 16.14
N SER A 241 4.78 -9.73 15.80
CA SER A 241 5.33 -10.09 14.50
C SER A 241 4.25 -9.99 13.43
N GLU A 242 4.62 -9.50 12.24
CA GLU A 242 3.71 -9.47 11.10
C GLU A 242 3.11 -10.85 10.79
N HIS A 243 1.79 -10.87 10.64
CA HIS A 243 0.98 -12.09 10.54
C HIS A 243 -0.04 -12.08 9.40
N GLY A 244 0.14 -11.18 8.43
CA GLY A 244 -0.76 -11.08 7.28
C GLY A 244 -2.24 -10.96 7.69
N GLY A 245 -3.10 -11.63 6.93
CA GLY A 245 -4.55 -11.71 7.15
C GLY A 245 -5.00 -13.02 7.78
N LEU A 246 -4.22 -13.65 8.68
CA LEU A 246 -4.59 -14.96 9.25
C LEU A 246 -5.98 -14.95 9.92
N ASN A 247 -6.37 -13.84 10.55
CA ASN A 247 -7.72 -13.68 11.09
C ASN A 247 -8.82 -13.70 10.01
N GLU A 248 -8.55 -13.18 8.81
CA GLU A 248 -9.45 -13.27 7.65
C GLU A 248 -9.66 -14.73 7.24
N VAL A 249 -8.58 -15.46 6.94
CA VAL A 249 -8.70 -16.83 6.42
C VAL A 249 -9.26 -17.79 7.45
N PHE A 250 -9.01 -17.58 8.75
CA PHE A 250 -9.65 -18.38 9.80
C PHE A 250 -11.15 -18.09 9.92
N ALA A 251 -11.58 -16.83 9.71
CA ALA A 251 -12.99 -16.52 9.61
C ALA A 251 -13.63 -17.19 8.37
N ASP A 252 -12.95 -17.16 7.22
CA ASP A 252 -13.41 -17.90 6.02
C ASP A 252 -13.52 -19.41 6.29
N MET A 253 -12.52 -20.00 6.94
CA MET A 253 -12.57 -21.42 7.33
C MET A 253 -13.75 -21.73 8.25
N ALA A 254 -14.11 -20.83 9.17
CA ALA A 254 -15.29 -21.01 10.00
C ALA A 254 -16.57 -21.11 9.15
N ALA A 255 -16.69 -20.30 8.10
CA ALA A 255 -17.81 -20.35 7.15
C ALA A 255 -17.75 -21.60 6.24
N ILE A 256 -16.58 -21.92 5.68
CA ILE A 256 -16.36 -23.05 4.75
C ILE A 256 -16.64 -24.41 5.40
N PHE A 257 -16.22 -24.57 6.66
CA PHE A 257 -16.32 -25.83 7.41
C PHE A 257 -17.48 -25.86 8.41
N ASN A 258 -18.14 -24.72 8.64
CA ASN A 258 -19.15 -24.56 9.68
C ASN A 258 -18.63 -25.03 11.06
N ASP A 259 -17.40 -24.63 11.40
CA ASP A 259 -16.73 -25.01 12.65
C ASP A 259 -16.36 -23.77 13.48
N PRO A 260 -17.01 -23.58 14.65
CA PRO A 260 -16.82 -22.40 15.48
C PRO A 260 -15.41 -22.29 16.09
N ARG A 261 -14.61 -23.37 16.08
CA ARG A 261 -13.21 -23.33 16.55
C ARG A 261 -12.38 -22.33 15.73
N TYR A 262 -12.62 -22.24 14.42
CA TYR A 262 -11.91 -21.31 13.55
C TYR A 262 -12.35 -19.86 13.73
N LEU A 263 -13.62 -19.60 14.05
CA LEU A 263 -14.08 -18.24 14.38
C LEU A 263 -13.42 -17.75 15.68
N LYS A 264 -13.31 -18.63 16.69
CA LYS A 264 -12.56 -18.33 17.91
C LYS A 264 -11.09 -18.07 17.60
N LEU A 265 -10.46 -18.90 16.77
CA LEU A 265 -9.07 -18.72 16.36
C LEU A 265 -8.88 -17.36 15.64
N ALA A 266 -9.78 -17.02 14.72
CA ALA A 266 -9.79 -15.74 14.03
C ALA A 266 -9.85 -14.55 15.00
N GLN A 267 -10.71 -14.63 16.03
CA GLN A 267 -10.78 -13.62 17.09
C GLN A 267 -9.49 -13.51 17.90
N GLN A 268 -8.85 -14.64 18.23
CA GLN A 268 -7.56 -14.65 18.94
C GLN A 268 -6.41 -14.08 18.09
N PHE A 269 -6.47 -14.26 16.76
CA PHE A 269 -5.55 -13.68 15.79
C PHE A 269 -5.85 -12.22 15.42
N THR A 270 -6.90 -11.60 15.98
CA THR A 270 -7.14 -10.15 15.83
C THR A 270 -6.29 -9.37 16.84
N HIS A 271 -5.36 -8.57 16.33
CA HIS A 271 -4.39 -7.83 17.14
C HIS A 271 -5.01 -6.60 17.83
N GLN A 272 -5.34 -6.74 19.10
CA GLN A 272 -6.08 -5.74 19.89
C GLN A 272 -5.34 -4.41 20.02
N LYS A 273 -4.00 -4.40 20.05
CA LYS A 273 -3.20 -3.16 20.12
C LYS A 273 -3.46 -2.22 18.94
N ILE A 274 -3.81 -2.77 17.77
CA ILE A 274 -4.15 -1.99 16.57
C ILE A 274 -5.64 -1.64 16.55
N ILE A 275 -6.51 -2.58 16.92
CA ILE A 275 -7.97 -2.39 16.80
C ILE A 275 -8.54 -1.44 17.87
N GLN A 276 -8.05 -1.49 19.11
CA GLN A 276 -8.62 -0.70 20.21
C GLN A 276 -8.56 0.82 19.97
N PRO A 277 -7.44 1.43 19.51
CA PRO A 277 -7.43 2.83 19.09
C PRO A 277 -8.44 3.16 17.99
N LEU A 278 -8.59 2.28 16.99
CA LEU A 278 -9.51 2.48 15.87
C LEU A 278 -10.98 2.43 16.31
N ILE A 279 -11.35 1.54 17.24
CA ILE A 279 -12.69 1.53 17.87
C ILE A 279 -12.99 2.88 18.54
N ALA A 280 -11.97 3.44 19.21
CA ALA A 280 -12.03 4.73 19.88
C ALA A 280 -11.99 5.93 18.91
N GLY A 281 -11.86 5.70 17.60
CA GLY A 281 -11.74 6.77 16.60
C GLY A 281 -10.43 7.53 16.72
N GLN A 282 -9.34 6.83 17.02
CA GLN A 282 -8.00 7.39 17.15
C GLN A 282 -7.06 6.84 16.08
N ASP A 283 -6.47 7.74 15.29
CA ASP A 283 -5.39 7.43 14.38
C ASP A 283 -4.06 7.38 15.16
N GLN A 284 -3.50 6.17 15.29
CA GLN A 284 -2.16 5.92 15.83
C GLN A 284 -1.31 5.14 14.81
N LEU A 285 -1.50 5.43 13.52
CA LEU A 285 -0.85 4.70 12.43
C LEU A 285 0.53 5.24 12.07
N THR A 286 0.85 6.50 12.38
CA THR A 286 2.13 7.13 12.07
C THR A 286 3.32 6.29 12.58
N GLY A 287 4.27 6.01 11.68
CA GLY A 287 5.46 5.20 11.94
C GLY A 287 5.23 3.69 11.88
N LEU A 288 4.00 3.20 11.72
CA LEU A 288 3.73 1.77 11.53
C LEU A 288 3.96 1.36 10.07
N HIS A 289 4.53 0.17 9.87
CA HIS A 289 4.59 -0.48 8.56
C HIS A 289 3.18 -0.72 8.02
N ALA A 290 2.82 -0.09 6.90
CA ALA A 290 1.45 0.07 6.44
C ALA A 290 0.84 -1.25 5.96
N ASN A 291 1.55 -1.99 5.11
CA ASN A 291 1.06 -3.28 4.58
C ASN A 291 0.87 -4.34 5.67
N THR A 292 1.56 -4.22 6.80
CA THR A 292 1.34 -5.11 7.94
C THR A 292 -0.03 -4.84 8.59
N GLN A 293 -0.53 -3.61 8.57
CA GLN A 293 -1.77 -3.28 9.28
C GLN A 293 -3.01 -3.58 8.45
N ILE A 294 -3.00 -3.28 7.15
CA ILE A 294 -4.21 -3.35 6.31
C ILE A 294 -4.84 -4.76 6.30
N PRO A 295 -4.09 -5.87 6.15
CA PRO A 295 -4.63 -7.24 6.24
C PRO A 295 -5.28 -7.56 7.60
N LYS A 296 -4.74 -7.04 8.70
CA LYS A 296 -5.34 -7.21 10.04
C LYS A 296 -6.73 -6.60 10.09
N ILE A 297 -6.90 -5.44 9.46
CA ILE A 297 -8.18 -4.72 9.39
C ILE A 297 -9.16 -5.44 8.47
N ILE A 298 -8.70 -5.97 7.33
CA ILE A 298 -9.50 -6.82 6.44
C ILE A 298 -10.05 -8.02 7.22
N GLY A 299 -9.18 -8.73 7.95
CA GLY A 299 -9.63 -9.84 8.77
C GLY A 299 -10.51 -9.42 9.94
N THR A 300 -10.32 -8.23 10.51
CA THR A 300 -11.19 -7.68 11.56
C THR A 300 -12.61 -7.45 11.04
N LEU A 301 -12.74 -6.87 9.84
CA LEU A 301 -14.04 -6.72 9.16
C LEU A 301 -14.64 -8.09 8.84
N ARG A 302 -13.83 -9.04 8.37
CA ARG A 302 -14.30 -10.39 8.06
C ARG A 302 -14.82 -11.15 9.27
N VAL A 303 -14.16 -11.00 10.43
CA VAL A 303 -14.67 -11.57 11.69
C VAL A 303 -15.97 -10.89 12.10
N ALA A 304 -16.05 -9.55 11.99
CA ALA A 304 -17.26 -8.78 12.30
C ALA A 304 -18.48 -9.22 11.46
N GLU A 305 -18.27 -9.63 10.21
CA GLU A 305 -19.33 -10.17 9.35
C GLU A 305 -19.94 -11.48 9.85
N LEU A 306 -19.19 -12.30 10.59
CA LEU A 306 -19.63 -13.61 11.05
C LEU A 306 -20.21 -13.61 12.47
N ASN A 307 -19.87 -12.61 13.30
CA ASN A 307 -20.32 -12.51 14.69
C ASN A 307 -21.14 -11.25 15.00
N ASP A 308 -21.49 -10.46 13.98
CA ASP A 308 -22.23 -9.20 14.09
C ASP A 308 -21.59 -8.16 15.05
N ASP A 309 -20.25 -8.09 15.08
CA ASP A 309 -19.52 -7.15 15.93
C ASP A 309 -19.43 -5.74 15.31
N ALA A 310 -20.38 -4.89 15.70
CA ALA A 310 -20.45 -3.50 15.26
C ALA A 310 -19.23 -2.64 15.67
N ALA A 311 -18.50 -3.00 16.74
CA ALA A 311 -17.32 -2.25 17.15
C ALA A 311 -16.15 -2.51 16.19
N TRP A 312 -15.99 -3.75 15.74
CA TRP A 312 -14.93 -4.13 14.80
C TRP A 312 -15.21 -3.63 13.38
N GLU A 313 -16.48 -3.63 12.96
CA GLU A 313 -16.89 -2.96 11.71
C GLU A 313 -16.58 -1.45 11.75
N LYS A 314 -16.89 -0.79 12.87
CA LYS A 314 -16.56 0.63 13.08
C LYS A 314 -15.05 0.87 13.00
N ALA A 315 -14.23 0.00 13.58
CA ALA A 315 -12.78 0.11 13.50
C ALA A 315 -12.27 0.00 12.05
N ALA A 316 -12.79 -0.95 11.27
CA ALA A 316 -12.43 -1.13 9.88
C ALA A 316 -12.87 0.05 9.00
N THR A 317 -14.06 0.59 9.25
CA THR A 317 -14.59 1.78 8.57
C THR A 317 -13.73 3.01 8.88
N TYR A 318 -13.44 3.25 10.17
CA TYR A 318 -12.59 4.36 10.60
C TYR A 318 -11.17 4.27 10.03
N PHE A 319 -10.58 3.07 10.00
CA PHE A 319 -9.28 2.84 9.36
C PHE A 319 -9.33 3.18 7.87
N TRP A 320 -10.35 2.71 7.15
CA TRP A 320 -10.48 2.99 5.72
C TRP A 320 -10.65 4.49 5.44
N ASP A 321 -11.53 5.18 6.19
CA ASP A 321 -11.73 6.62 6.05
C ASP A 321 -10.41 7.35 6.31
N THR A 322 -9.70 6.99 7.38
CA THR A 322 -8.42 7.61 7.75
C THR A 322 -7.35 7.42 6.66
N VAL A 323 -7.14 6.18 6.21
CA VAL A 323 -6.07 5.88 5.24
C VAL A 323 -6.41 6.44 3.86
N SER A 324 -7.65 6.26 3.39
CA SER A 324 -8.06 6.67 2.03
C SER A 324 -8.15 8.19 1.87
N GLN A 325 -8.56 8.92 2.92
CA GLN A 325 -8.80 10.35 2.85
C GLN A 325 -7.62 11.21 3.33
N HIS A 326 -6.80 10.72 4.27
CA HIS A 326 -5.75 11.53 4.91
C HIS A 326 -4.33 11.02 4.66
N ARG A 327 -4.17 9.77 4.21
CA ARG A 327 -2.85 9.12 4.08
C ARG A 327 -2.57 8.55 2.69
N SER A 328 -3.46 8.78 1.73
CA SER A 328 -3.33 8.30 0.35
C SER A 328 -3.14 9.46 -0.62
N VAL A 329 -2.32 9.23 -1.65
CA VAL A 329 -2.10 10.20 -2.74
C VAL A 329 -3.03 9.93 -3.93
N SER A 330 -2.95 10.74 -4.98
CA SER A 330 -3.90 10.74 -6.10
C SER A 330 -4.01 9.40 -6.84
N ILE A 331 -2.95 8.60 -6.90
CA ILE A 331 -2.99 7.25 -7.48
C ILE A 331 -3.76 6.22 -6.63
N GLY A 332 -4.16 6.57 -5.40
CA GLY A 332 -4.83 5.69 -4.43
C GLY A 332 -3.87 4.91 -3.53
N GLY A 333 -2.56 5.08 -3.70
CA GLY A 333 -1.52 4.47 -2.87
C GLY A 333 -1.21 5.27 -1.62
N ASN A 334 -0.58 4.63 -0.65
CA ASN A 334 -0.14 5.22 0.62
C ASN A 334 1.23 4.69 1.03
N SER A 335 1.77 5.25 2.11
CA SER A 335 3.09 4.98 2.69
C SER A 335 4.28 5.55 1.89
N VAL A 336 5.39 5.74 2.61
CA VAL A 336 6.71 6.06 2.07
C VAL A 336 7.67 5.09 2.75
N ARG A 337 8.52 4.41 1.97
CA ARG A 337 9.36 3.30 2.46
C ARG A 337 8.55 2.32 3.29
N GLU A 338 7.37 1.93 2.80
CA GLU A 338 6.46 0.97 3.45
C GLU A 338 5.77 1.44 4.74
N HIS A 339 6.09 2.64 5.27
CA HIS A 339 5.55 3.12 6.54
C HIS A 339 4.57 4.29 6.36
N PHE A 340 3.56 4.35 7.23
CA PHE A 340 2.72 5.55 7.32
C PHE A 340 3.55 6.72 7.86
N HIS A 341 3.73 7.78 7.08
CA HIS A 341 4.29 9.05 7.55
C HIS A 341 3.25 9.85 8.35
N ASP A 342 3.61 11.02 8.89
CA ASP A 342 2.64 11.92 9.54
C ASP A 342 1.60 12.40 8.50
N ASP A 343 0.31 12.36 8.83
CA ASP A 343 -0.77 12.77 7.91
C ASP A 343 -0.78 14.29 7.64
N LYS A 344 0.03 15.05 8.38
CA LYS A 344 0.23 16.50 8.21
C LYS A 344 1.56 16.85 7.57
N ASP A 345 2.35 15.85 7.17
CA ASP A 345 3.63 16.06 6.49
C ASP A 345 3.84 15.02 5.37
N PHE A 346 3.53 15.43 4.15
CA PHE A 346 3.77 14.69 2.92
C PHE A 346 5.12 15.04 2.27
N THR A 347 6.01 15.78 2.94
CA THR A 347 7.35 16.08 2.41
C THR A 347 8.10 14.79 2.02
N PRO A 348 8.11 13.71 2.84
CA PRO A 348 8.74 12.46 2.44
C PRO A 348 8.15 11.85 1.17
N MET A 349 6.86 12.05 0.89
CA MET A 349 6.17 11.49 -0.27
C MET A 349 6.73 12.03 -1.60
N VAL A 350 7.08 13.31 -1.64
CA VAL A 350 7.60 13.97 -2.84
C VAL A 350 9.12 14.15 -2.84
N GLU A 351 9.79 13.86 -1.73
CA GLU A 351 11.25 13.90 -1.64
C GLU A 351 11.92 12.51 -1.73
N ASP A 352 11.28 11.44 -1.25
CA ASP A 352 11.83 10.08 -1.25
C ASP A 352 11.57 9.34 -2.57
N ILE A 353 12.47 8.43 -2.94
CA ILE A 353 12.34 7.61 -4.14
C ILE A 353 11.41 6.41 -3.92
N GLU A 354 11.26 5.96 -2.68
CA GLU A 354 10.42 4.84 -2.26
C GLU A 354 9.02 5.36 -1.87
N GLY A 355 8.24 5.73 -2.89
CA GLY A 355 6.84 6.17 -2.73
C GLY A 355 5.88 5.05 -2.33
N PRO A 356 4.59 5.14 -2.68
CA PRO A 356 3.60 4.12 -2.30
C PRO A 356 3.98 2.71 -2.74
N GLU A 357 3.85 1.76 -1.82
CA GLU A 357 4.00 0.32 -2.05
C GLU A 357 2.73 -0.27 -2.71
N THR A 358 2.91 -1.13 -3.71
CA THR A 358 1.80 -1.76 -4.46
C THR A 358 0.92 -2.66 -3.58
N CYS A 359 1.50 -3.43 -2.65
CA CYS A 359 0.75 -4.32 -1.75
C CYS A 359 -0.31 -3.58 -0.92
N ASN A 360 0.00 -2.35 -0.47
CA ASN A 360 -0.91 -1.54 0.33
C ASN A 360 -2.18 -1.25 -0.44
N THR A 361 -2.03 -0.98 -1.73
CA THR A 361 -3.15 -0.64 -2.61
C THR A 361 -3.98 -1.88 -2.94
N TYR A 362 -3.34 -3.02 -3.21
CA TYR A 362 -4.02 -4.31 -3.32
C TYR A 362 -4.92 -4.58 -2.10
N ASN A 363 -4.38 -4.37 -0.89
CA ASN A 363 -5.11 -4.63 0.35
C ASN A 363 -6.20 -3.58 0.62
N MET A 364 -5.93 -2.30 0.37
CA MET A 364 -6.95 -1.23 0.48
C MET A 364 -8.09 -1.42 -0.50
N MET A 365 -7.83 -1.95 -1.70
CA MET A 365 -8.88 -2.32 -2.65
C MET A 365 -9.73 -3.49 -2.15
N LYS A 366 -9.11 -4.49 -1.53
CA LYS A 366 -9.83 -5.61 -0.89
C LYS A 366 -10.73 -5.12 0.26
N LEU A 367 -10.24 -4.23 1.12
CA LEU A 367 -11.04 -3.60 2.17
C LEU A 367 -12.19 -2.76 1.59
N SER A 368 -11.90 -1.95 0.57
CA SER A 368 -12.92 -1.15 -0.15
C SER A 368 -14.03 -2.03 -0.73
N LYS A 369 -13.67 -3.15 -1.36
CA LYS A 369 -14.63 -4.11 -1.91
C LYS A 369 -15.56 -4.64 -0.81
N MET A 370 -15.01 -5.10 0.31
CA MET A 370 -15.81 -5.65 1.41
C MET A 370 -16.77 -4.60 1.98
N LEU A 371 -16.28 -3.38 2.24
CA LEU A 371 -17.10 -2.29 2.75
C LEU A 371 -18.18 -1.86 1.74
N PHE A 372 -17.88 -1.83 0.44
CA PHE A 372 -18.85 -1.57 -0.62
C PHE A 372 -19.96 -2.61 -0.65
N LEU A 373 -19.63 -3.91 -0.65
CA LEU A 373 -20.62 -4.99 -0.70
C LEU A 373 -21.53 -4.98 0.53
N ARG A 374 -20.99 -4.57 1.68
CA ARG A 374 -21.71 -4.48 2.94
C ARG A 374 -22.64 -3.26 3.03
N THR A 375 -22.14 -2.09 2.65
CA THR A 375 -22.81 -0.80 2.91
C THR A 375 -23.54 -0.21 1.71
N GLY A 376 -23.08 -0.53 0.50
CA GLY A 376 -23.51 0.10 -0.74
C GLY A 376 -22.98 1.52 -0.96
N ASP A 377 -22.09 2.03 -0.09
CA ASP A 377 -21.55 3.38 -0.21
C ASP A 377 -20.59 3.48 -1.40
N ALA A 378 -20.91 4.37 -2.34
CA ALA A 378 -20.16 4.56 -3.58
C ALA A 378 -18.74 5.09 -3.36
N ARG A 379 -18.43 5.71 -2.22
CA ARG A 379 -17.07 6.21 -1.91
C ARG A 379 -16.02 5.11 -1.95
N TYR A 380 -16.38 3.90 -1.50
CA TYR A 380 -15.51 2.73 -1.56
C TYR A 380 -15.23 2.30 -3.01
N LEU A 381 -16.25 2.37 -3.87
CA LEU A 381 -16.14 2.02 -5.27
C LEU A 381 -15.40 3.10 -6.08
N ASP A 382 -15.56 4.37 -5.73
CA ASP A 382 -14.78 5.48 -6.29
C ASP A 382 -13.28 5.31 -5.99
N PHE A 383 -12.92 4.97 -4.74
CA PHE A 383 -11.54 4.64 -4.38
C PHE A 383 -11.04 3.41 -5.14
N TYR A 384 -11.85 2.35 -5.21
CA TYR A 384 -11.48 1.12 -5.93
C TYR A 384 -11.20 1.40 -7.41
N GLU A 385 -12.06 2.18 -8.09
CA GLU A 385 -11.86 2.61 -9.48
C GLU A 385 -10.57 3.42 -9.64
N ARG A 386 -10.34 4.42 -8.77
CA ARG A 386 -9.13 5.25 -8.79
C ARG A 386 -7.86 4.40 -8.63
N ALA A 387 -7.83 3.53 -7.64
CA ALA A 387 -6.68 2.65 -7.39
C ALA A 387 -6.44 1.66 -8.55
N THR A 388 -7.53 1.14 -9.15
CA THR A 388 -7.48 0.22 -10.29
C THR A 388 -6.80 0.85 -11.50
N TYR A 389 -7.23 2.06 -11.89
CA TYR A 389 -6.66 2.75 -13.06
C TYR A 389 -5.24 3.25 -12.83
N ASN A 390 -4.92 3.73 -11.62
CA ASN A 390 -3.74 4.59 -11.46
C ASN A 390 -2.55 3.91 -10.79
N HIS A 391 -2.79 3.01 -9.84
CA HIS A 391 -1.71 2.30 -9.17
C HIS A 391 -1.61 0.85 -9.62
N ILE A 392 -2.72 0.11 -9.64
CA ILE A 392 -2.68 -1.31 -10.00
C ILE A 392 -2.41 -1.51 -11.50
N LEU A 393 -3.06 -0.76 -12.39
CA LEU A 393 -2.78 -0.91 -13.82
C LEU A 393 -1.37 -0.40 -14.21
N SER A 394 -0.80 0.56 -13.45
CA SER A 394 0.54 1.10 -13.72
C SER A 394 1.69 0.28 -13.13
N SER A 395 1.37 -0.66 -12.22
CA SER A 395 2.33 -1.48 -11.48
C SER A 395 2.74 -2.77 -12.21
N GLN A 396 2.34 -2.95 -13.47
CA GLN A 396 2.85 -4.00 -14.35
C GLN A 396 3.40 -3.39 -15.62
N HIS A 397 4.59 -3.85 -16.03
CA HIS A 397 5.14 -3.48 -17.32
C HIS A 397 4.34 -4.15 -18.46
N PRO A 398 3.76 -3.40 -19.40
CA PRO A 398 2.82 -3.96 -20.37
C PRO A 398 3.47 -4.92 -21.37
N GLN A 399 4.79 -4.87 -21.59
CA GLN A 399 5.45 -5.77 -22.56
C GLN A 399 5.97 -7.08 -21.93
N HIS A 400 6.69 -7.02 -20.80
CA HIS A 400 7.34 -8.18 -20.20
C HIS A 400 6.71 -8.61 -18.86
N GLY A 401 5.71 -7.90 -18.36
CA GLY A 401 4.93 -8.27 -17.18
C GLY A 401 5.58 -8.02 -15.82
N GLY A 402 6.77 -7.41 -15.78
CA GLY A 402 7.47 -7.11 -14.53
C GLY A 402 6.65 -6.22 -13.61
N LEU A 403 6.66 -6.54 -12.32
CA LEU A 403 5.79 -5.97 -11.29
C LEU A 403 6.53 -4.91 -10.47
N VAL A 404 5.86 -3.81 -10.16
CA VAL A 404 6.43 -2.68 -9.43
C VAL A 404 6.25 -2.87 -7.92
N TYR A 405 7.31 -2.59 -7.17
CA TYR A 405 7.25 -2.48 -5.71
C TYR A 405 6.83 -1.08 -5.27
N PHE A 406 7.71 -0.09 -5.51
CA PHE A 406 7.48 1.31 -5.16
C PHE A 406 7.16 2.14 -6.40
N THR A 407 6.09 2.91 -6.29
CA THR A 407 5.73 3.92 -7.29
C THR A 407 6.12 5.29 -6.77
N SER A 408 7.32 5.77 -7.07
CA SER A 408 7.81 7.07 -6.58
C SER A 408 6.86 8.22 -6.94
N MET A 409 6.47 9.04 -5.96
CA MET A 409 5.75 10.31 -6.20
C MET A 409 6.71 11.50 -6.30
N ARG A 410 8.01 11.28 -6.04
CA ARG A 410 9.05 12.27 -6.27
C ARG A 410 9.07 12.70 -7.75
N PRO A 411 8.94 13.99 -8.03
CA PRO A 411 9.05 14.52 -9.38
C PRO A 411 10.36 14.10 -10.06
N GLY A 412 10.26 13.57 -11.28
CA GLY A 412 11.41 13.20 -12.10
C GLY A 412 12.13 11.91 -11.71
N HIS A 413 11.53 11.07 -10.85
CA HIS A 413 12.07 9.74 -10.57
C HIS A 413 11.40 8.66 -11.43
N TYR A 414 11.81 7.41 -11.23
CA TYR A 414 11.32 6.25 -11.97
C TYR A 414 11.02 5.09 -11.02
N ARG A 415 10.47 4.00 -11.57
CA ARG A 415 10.13 2.78 -10.82
C ARG A 415 10.82 1.55 -11.41
N MET A 416 11.12 0.58 -10.57
CA MET A 416 11.69 -0.71 -10.96
C MET A 416 10.59 -1.73 -11.23
N TYR A 417 10.86 -2.66 -12.14
CA TYR A 417 10.03 -3.80 -12.45
C TYR A 417 10.73 -5.09 -12.05
N SER A 418 9.96 -6.05 -11.54
CA SER A 418 10.44 -7.39 -11.22
C SER A 418 10.90 -8.15 -12.47
N SER A 419 11.86 -9.06 -12.28
CA SER A 419 12.17 -10.15 -13.20
C SER A 419 11.49 -11.43 -12.73
N VAL A 420 10.95 -12.21 -13.66
CA VAL A 420 10.23 -13.48 -13.37
C VAL A 420 11.07 -14.44 -12.53
N HIS A 421 12.36 -14.55 -12.83
CA HIS A 421 13.24 -15.56 -12.20
C HIS A 421 14.09 -15.03 -11.06
N ASP A 422 14.18 -13.70 -10.90
CA ASP A 422 15.15 -13.07 -9.99
C ASP A 422 14.47 -12.32 -8.83
N SER A 423 13.19 -11.99 -8.94
CA SER A 423 12.50 -11.13 -7.96
C SER A 423 11.41 -11.89 -7.19
N MET A 424 11.55 -12.00 -5.87
CA MET A 424 10.63 -12.75 -5.00
C MET A 424 10.09 -11.89 -3.85
N TRP A 425 9.69 -10.66 -4.18
CA TRP A 425 9.22 -9.67 -3.20
C TRP A 425 7.74 -9.85 -2.84
N CYS A 426 7.28 -9.25 -1.74
CA CYS A 426 5.85 -9.22 -1.40
C CYS A 426 4.99 -8.62 -2.54
N CYS A 427 5.48 -7.56 -3.21
CA CYS A 427 4.79 -6.92 -4.34
C CYS A 427 4.79 -7.79 -5.60
N VAL A 428 5.69 -8.77 -5.73
CA VAL A 428 5.56 -9.80 -6.78
C VAL A 428 4.37 -10.70 -6.44
N GLY A 429 4.26 -11.14 -5.18
CA GLY A 429 3.14 -11.95 -4.71
C GLY A 429 1.77 -11.29 -4.91
N SER A 430 1.59 -10.05 -4.45
CA SER A 430 0.33 -9.31 -4.68
C SER A 430 0.13 -8.91 -6.15
N GLY A 431 1.23 -8.60 -6.85
CA GLY A 431 1.21 -8.23 -8.27
C GLY A 431 0.69 -9.35 -9.17
N ILE A 432 1.13 -10.60 -8.97
CA ILE A 432 0.62 -11.72 -9.76
C ILE A 432 -0.88 -12.01 -9.51
N GLU A 433 -1.45 -11.56 -8.39
CA GLU A 433 -2.89 -11.65 -8.13
C GLU A 433 -3.68 -10.47 -8.71
N ASN A 434 -3.11 -9.27 -8.71
CA ASN A 434 -3.76 -8.01 -9.11
C ASN A 434 -4.43 -8.10 -10.48
N HIS A 435 -3.67 -8.54 -11.48
CA HIS A 435 -4.05 -8.40 -12.89
C HIS A 435 -5.03 -9.48 -13.36
N SER A 436 -5.36 -10.45 -12.51
CA SER A 436 -6.27 -11.54 -12.85
C SER A 436 -7.72 -11.28 -12.41
N LYS A 437 -7.98 -10.22 -11.64
CA LYS A 437 -9.28 -9.99 -10.99
C LYS A 437 -9.99 -8.68 -11.34
N TYR A 438 -9.59 -7.99 -12.40
CA TYR A 438 -10.22 -6.72 -12.83
C TYR A 438 -11.75 -6.80 -13.00
N GLY A 439 -12.29 -7.97 -13.36
CA GLY A 439 -13.72 -8.18 -13.53
C GLY A 439 -14.53 -8.30 -12.23
N GLU A 440 -13.89 -8.46 -11.06
CA GLU A 440 -14.57 -8.86 -9.82
C GLU A 440 -15.66 -7.88 -9.37
N LEU A 441 -15.47 -6.59 -9.64
CA LEU A 441 -16.42 -5.53 -9.29
C LEU A 441 -17.04 -4.85 -10.51
N ALA A 442 -16.83 -5.33 -11.73
CA ALA A 442 -17.45 -4.73 -12.91
C ALA A 442 -18.98 -4.79 -12.82
N PHE A 443 -19.50 -5.90 -12.28
CA PHE A 443 -20.91 -6.15 -12.08
C PHE A 443 -21.18 -6.74 -10.69
N THR A 444 -22.32 -6.40 -10.09
CA THR A 444 -22.86 -7.07 -8.89
C THR A 444 -24.35 -7.34 -9.09
N HIS A 445 -24.92 -8.25 -8.28
CA HIS A 445 -26.35 -8.55 -8.37
C HIS A 445 -27.01 -8.75 -7.01
N SER A 446 -28.29 -8.42 -6.93
CA SER A 446 -29.08 -8.52 -5.71
C SER A 446 -30.57 -8.59 -6.08
N ASN A 447 -31.33 -9.49 -5.45
CA ASN A 447 -32.79 -9.57 -5.63
C ASN A 447 -33.29 -9.60 -7.09
N GLY A 448 -32.52 -10.20 -8.01
CA GLY A 448 -32.89 -10.27 -9.44
C GLY A 448 -32.61 -8.99 -10.23
N GLU A 449 -31.86 -8.04 -9.67
CA GLU A 449 -31.36 -6.85 -10.37
C GLU A 449 -29.85 -6.92 -10.63
N LEU A 450 -29.38 -6.19 -11.64
CA LEU A 450 -27.99 -6.12 -12.07
C LEU A 450 -27.43 -4.70 -11.89
N TRP A 451 -26.28 -4.58 -11.22
CA TRP A 451 -25.53 -3.34 -11.07
C TRP A 451 -24.32 -3.34 -11.99
N VAL A 452 -24.13 -2.24 -12.72
CA VAL A 452 -22.95 -1.96 -13.55
C VAL A 452 -22.14 -0.89 -12.83
N ASN A 453 -21.01 -1.32 -12.27
CA ASN A 453 -20.25 -0.59 -11.26
C ASN A 453 -18.99 0.07 -11.83
N LEU A 454 -18.25 -0.64 -12.68
CA LEU A 454 -17.03 -0.14 -13.30
C LEU A 454 -17.19 -0.10 -14.82
N PHE A 455 -16.74 1.00 -15.42
CA PHE A 455 -16.88 1.22 -16.86
C PHE A 455 -15.63 0.78 -17.62
N MET A 456 -15.58 -0.50 -17.99
CA MET A 456 -14.48 -1.14 -18.72
C MET A 456 -15.01 -2.22 -19.70
N PRO A 457 -14.26 -2.57 -20.75
CA PRO A 457 -14.66 -3.64 -21.68
C PRO A 457 -14.82 -4.98 -20.95
N ALA A 458 -16.07 -5.46 -20.83
CA ALA A 458 -16.37 -6.68 -20.10
C ALA A 458 -17.62 -7.38 -20.65
N SER A 459 -17.71 -8.68 -20.47
CA SER A 459 -18.91 -9.48 -20.72
C SER A 459 -19.28 -10.26 -19.46
N LEU A 460 -20.52 -10.15 -19.04
CA LEU A 460 -21.11 -10.92 -17.95
C LEU A 460 -22.04 -11.98 -18.53
N HIS A 461 -21.86 -13.22 -18.11
CA HIS A 461 -22.83 -14.30 -18.30
C HIS A 461 -23.55 -14.60 -16.98
N TRP A 462 -24.77 -14.07 -16.84
CA TRP A 462 -25.61 -14.27 -15.67
C TRP A 462 -26.38 -15.59 -15.78
N GLN A 463 -25.70 -16.68 -15.41
CA GLN A 463 -26.15 -18.06 -15.61
C GLN A 463 -27.56 -18.33 -15.06
N GLU A 464 -27.88 -17.82 -13.87
CA GLU A 464 -29.17 -18.07 -13.20
C GLU A 464 -30.37 -17.48 -13.94
N THR A 465 -30.14 -16.52 -14.84
CA THR A 465 -31.20 -15.82 -15.58
C THR A 465 -31.19 -16.11 -17.08
N GLY A 466 -30.11 -16.71 -17.60
CA GLY A 466 -29.89 -16.84 -19.05
C GLY A 466 -29.65 -15.49 -19.74
N VAL A 467 -29.16 -14.48 -19.00
CA VAL A 467 -28.86 -13.14 -19.52
C VAL A 467 -27.36 -12.99 -19.72
N THR A 468 -26.96 -12.42 -20.85
CA THR A 468 -25.58 -12.00 -21.12
C THR A 468 -25.54 -10.49 -21.36
N VAL A 469 -24.71 -9.77 -20.62
CA VAL A 469 -24.52 -8.32 -20.79
C VAL A 469 -23.10 -8.05 -21.24
N THR A 470 -22.95 -7.45 -22.42
CA THR A 470 -21.65 -7.06 -22.96
C THR A 470 -21.48 -5.55 -22.91
N GLN A 471 -20.48 -5.10 -22.17
CA GLN A 471 -20.04 -3.73 -22.07
C GLN A 471 -18.91 -3.45 -23.07
N ARG A 472 -19.12 -2.45 -23.93
CA ARG A 472 -18.13 -1.92 -24.87
C ARG A 472 -17.88 -0.45 -24.56
N THR A 473 -16.62 -0.11 -24.35
CA THR A 473 -16.16 1.26 -24.15
C THR A 473 -14.68 1.36 -24.52
N ALA A 474 -14.21 2.55 -24.85
CA ALA A 474 -12.78 2.85 -24.94
C ALA A 474 -12.40 3.93 -23.91
N PHE A 475 -13.15 4.02 -22.81
CA PHE A 475 -12.80 4.88 -21.69
C PHE A 475 -11.43 4.46 -21.13
N PRO A 476 -10.50 5.39 -20.86
CA PRO A 476 -10.71 6.85 -20.78
C PRO A 476 -10.38 7.64 -22.06
N ASP A 477 -10.05 6.98 -23.17
CA ASP A 477 -9.79 7.67 -24.44
C ASP A 477 -11.06 8.19 -25.11
N ASN A 478 -12.15 7.41 -25.01
CA ASN A 478 -13.47 7.77 -25.49
C ASN A 478 -14.51 7.53 -24.40
N ASN A 479 -15.34 8.54 -24.16
CA ASN A 479 -16.27 8.52 -23.03
C ASN A 479 -17.60 7.78 -23.31
N ALA A 480 -17.78 7.22 -24.50
CA ALA A 480 -18.98 6.45 -24.83
C ALA A 480 -18.96 5.06 -24.18
N VAL A 481 -20.11 4.66 -23.64
CA VAL A 481 -20.35 3.32 -23.11
C VAL A 481 -21.59 2.73 -23.79
N ILE A 482 -21.46 1.48 -24.22
CA ILE A 482 -22.54 0.70 -24.85
C ILE A 482 -22.66 -0.61 -24.08
N LEU A 483 -23.85 -0.88 -23.56
CA LEU A 483 -24.21 -2.18 -23.01
C LEU A 483 -25.15 -2.88 -24.00
N THR A 484 -24.83 -4.11 -24.39
CA THR A 484 -25.71 -4.97 -25.19
C THR A 484 -26.23 -6.08 -24.31
N VAL A 485 -27.55 -6.24 -24.25
CA VAL A 485 -28.24 -7.29 -23.51
C VAL A 485 -28.65 -8.39 -24.48
N ASN A 486 -28.27 -9.62 -24.17
CA ASN A 486 -28.73 -10.82 -24.86
C ASN A 486 -29.44 -11.72 -23.85
N THR A 487 -30.59 -12.27 -24.23
CA THR A 487 -31.46 -13.07 -23.37
C THR A 487 -31.80 -14.38 -24.06
N GLU A 488 -31.83 -15.49 -23.32
CA GLU A 488 -32.27 -16.79 -23.86
C GLU A 488 -33.79 -16.86 -24.12
N ARG A 489 -34.55 -15.96 -23.48
CA ARG A 489 -36.00 -15.82 -23.62
C ARG A 489 -36.34 -14.37 -23.94
N ASP A 490 -37.33 -14.19 -24.81
CA ASP A 490 -37.90 -12.87 -25.07
C ASP A 490 -38.57 -12.32 -23.81
N ASP A 491 -38.65 -10.99 -23.72
CA ASP A 491 -39.30 -10.24 -22.65
C ASP A 491 -38.82 -10.66 -21.24
N THR A 492 -37.50 -10.80 -21.05
CA THR A 492 -36.92 -11.18 -19.75
C THR A 492 -36.90 -9.97 -18.80
N PRO A 493 -37.65 -9.98 -17.68
CA PRO A 493 -37.77 -8.83 -16.81
C PRO A 493 -36.58 -8.72 -15.84
N PHE A 494 -35.89 -7.58 -15.84
CA PHE A 494 -34.97 -7.21 -14.75
C PHE A 494 -34.68 -5.70 -14.72
N THR A 495 -34.15 -5.22 -13.59
CA THR A 495 -33.65 -3.85 -13.44
C THR A 495 -32.14 -3.80 -13.69
N LEU A 496 -31.72 -2.90 -14.58
CA LEU A 496 -30.33 -2.53 -14.79
C LEU A 496 -30.02 -1.23 -14.03
N ASN A 497 -29.09 -1.29 -13.09
CA ASN A 497 -28.64 -0.17 -12.26
C ASN A 497 -27.27 0.33 -12.77
N LEU A 498 -27.21 1.54 -13.35
CA LEU A 498 -25.96 2.12 -13.87
C LEU A 498 -25.38 3.12 -12.88
N ARG A 499 -24.14 2.93 -12.44
CA ARG A 499 -23.47 3.87 -11.52
C ARG A 499 -23.38 5.26 -12.14
N GLN A 500 -23.62 6.29 -11.32
CA GLN A 500 -23.14 7.65 -11.57
C GLN A 500 -21.80 7.81 -10.85
N PRO A 501 -20.65 7.86 -11.55
CA PRO A 501 -19.37 8.09 -10.89
C PRO A 501 -19.33 9.50 -10.29
N GLY A 502 -18.75 9.65 -9.09
CA GLY A 502 -18.65 10.94 -8.41
C GLY A 502 -17.89 12.02 -9.19
N TRP A 503 -16.96 11.61 -10.05
CA TRP A 503 -16.16 12.50 -10.90
C TRP A 503 -16.88 12.91 -12.21
N SER A 504 -17.96 12.24 -12.61
CA SER A 504 -18.63 12.51 -13.89
C SER A 504 -19.62 13.66 -13.76
N GLN A 505 -19.44 14.71 -14.55
CA GLN A 505 -20.25 15.93 -14.48
C GLN A 505 -21.64 15.76 -15.07
N GLY A 506 -22.65 16.30 -14.38
CA GLY A 506 -24.05 16.28 -14.82
C GLY A 506 -24.68 14.89 -14.85
N GLU A 507 -25.96 14.85 -15.21
CA GLU A 507 -26.73 13.61 -15.33
C GLU A 507 -26.31 12.81 -16.57
N LEU A 508 -26.28 11.48 -16.46
CA LEU A 508 -26.06 10.62 -17.62
C LEU A 508 -27.27 10.67 -18.55
N VAL A 509 -27.04 11.08 -19.80
CA VAL A 509 -28.07 11.00 -20.84
C VAL A 509 -28.10 9.57 -21.39
N ILE A 510 -29.05 8.78 -20.88
CA ILE A 510 -29.20 7.36 -21.19
C ILE A 510 -30.19 7.17 -22.34
N SER A 511 -29.83 6.34 -23.31
CA SER A 511 -30.73 5.89 -24.38
C SER A 511 -30.84 4.38 -24.41
N VAL A 512 -32.03 3.86 -24.71
CA VAL A 512 -32.28 2.45 -24.96
C VAL A 512 -32.74 2.28 -26.41
N ASN A 513 -32.06 1.44 -27.19
CA ASN A 513 -32.31 1.22 -28.61
C ASN A 513 -32.36 2.54 -29.41
N GLY A 514 -31.39 3.43 -29.12
CA GLY A 514 -31.25 4.74 -29.76
C GLY A 514 -32.28 5.80 -29.34
N LYS A 515 -33.19 5.50 -28.39
CA LYS A 515 -34.17 6.46 -27.88
C LYS A 515 -33.81 6.90 -26.47
N PRO A 516 -33.65 8.22 -26.21
CA PRO A 516 -33.46 8.71 -24.85
C PRO A 516 -34.59 8.28 -23.92
N ILE A 517 -34.25 7.89 -22.70
CA ILE A 517 -35.20 7.53 -21.66
C ILE A 517 -34.98 8.39 -20.42
N ARG A 518 -36.01 8.49 -19.57
CA ARG A 518 -35.88 9.04 -18.22
C ARG A 518 -35.71 7.87 -17.25
N ALA A 519 -34.49 7.64 -16.78
CA ALA A 519 -34.19 6.66 -15.74
C ALA A 519 -34.44 7.27 -14.35
N VAL A 520 -34.74 6.42 -13.35
CA VAL A 520 -34.89 6.85 -11.96
C VAL A 520 -33.50 6.89 -11.33
N PHE A 521 -33.10 8.01 -10.73
CA PHE A 521 -31.85 8.09 -9.97
C PHE A 521 -32.11 7.78 -8.50
N THR A 522 -31.42 6.79 -7.94
CA THR A 522 -31.54 6.40 -6.54
C THR A 522 -30.21 5.85 -6.04
N ASN A 523 -29.74 6.33 -4.89
CA ASN A 523 -28.54 5.86 -4.20
C ASN A 523 -27.28 5.78 -5.10
N GLY A 524 -27.09 6.75 -5.99
CA GLY A 524 -25.92 6.79 -6.88
C GLY A 524 -26.07 5.98 -8.17
N TYR A 525 -27.23 5.38 -8.45
CA TYR A 525 -27.48 4.59 -9.65
C TYR A 525 -28.69 5.08 -10.45
N TRP A 526 -28.60 4.99 -11.77
CA TRP A 526 -29.71 5.17 -12.70
C TRP A 526 -30.36 3.82 -12.99
N GLN A 527 -31.62 3.68 -12.58
CA GLN A 527 -32.38 2.44 -12.67
C GLN A 527 -33.20 2.37 -13.97
N ILE A 528 -33.07 1.24 -14.67
CA ILE A 528 -33.76 0.95 -15.92
C ILE A 528 -34.46 -0.41 -15.77
N THR A 529 -35.75 -0.39 -15.41
CA THR A 529 -36.58 -1.59 -15.28
C THR A 529 -37.36 -1.82 -16.56
N ARG A 530 -37.13 -2.97 -17.21
CA ARG A 530 -37.73 -3.32 -18.50
C ARG A 530 -37.82 -4.84 -18.68
N ASP A 531 -38.65 -5.23 -19.65
CA ASP A 531 -38.59 -6.53 -20.29
C ASP A 531 -37.54 -6.45 -21.41
N TRP A 532 -36.42 -7.14 -21.23
CA TRP A 532 -35.27 -7.09 -22.12
C TRP A 532 -35.35 -8.20 -23.17
N ASN A 533 -34.96 -7.86 -24.39
CA ASN A 533 -34.87 -8.76 -25.52
C ASN A 533 -33.45 -8.85 -26.05
N THR A 534 -33.13 -9.95 -26.74
CA THR A 534 -31.82 -10.12 -27.38
C THR A 534 -31.52 -8.98 -28.35
N GLY A 535 -30.33 -8.38 -28.20
CA GLY A 535 -29.87 -7.28 -29.03
C GLY A 535 -30.27 -5.89 -28.52
N ASP A 536 -30.99 -5.79 -27.40
CA ASP A 536 -31.26 -4.51 -26.77
C ASP A 536 -29.96 -3.80 -26.38
N THR A 537 -29.93 -2.49 -26.59
CA THR A 537 -28.74 -1.66 -26.35
C THR A 537 -29.04 -0.52 -25.40
N VAL A 538 -28.17 -0.32 -24.41
CA VAL A 538 -28.15 0.85 -23.53
C VAL A 538 -26.90 1.66 -23.83
N THR A 539 -27.06 2.93 -24.15
CA THR A 539 -25.94 3.81 -24.50
C THR A 539 -25.96 5.08 -23.68
N PHE A 540 -24.79 5.49 -23.20
CA PHE A 540 -24.59 6.75 -22.49
C PHE A 540 -23.15 7.26 -22.69
N LYS A 541 -22.88 8.46 -22.22
CA LYS A 541 -21.52 9.04 -22.21
C LYS A 541 -21.15 9.47 -20.80
N LEU A 542 -19.93 9.17 -20.42
CA LEU A 542 -19.29 9.71 -19.22
C LEU A 542 -18.83 11.15 -19.50
N ASN A 543 -18.82 11.99 -18.48
CA ASN A 543 -18.44 13.41 -18.61
C ASN A 543 -17.25 13.75 -17.68
N PRO A 544 -16.06 13.18 -17.91
CA PRO A 544 -14.85 13.54 -17.17
C PRO A 544 -14.39 14.96 -17.48
N THR A 545 -13.86 15.64 -16.47
CA THR A 545 -13.18 16.94 -16.60
C THR A 545 -11.74 16.83 -16.14
N LEU A 546 -10.88 17.74 -16.62
CA LEU A 546 -9.59 17.98 -16.00
C LEU A 546 -9.79 18.65 -14.63
N ALA A 547 -9.02 18.21 -13.65
CA ALA A 547 -8.92 18.83 -12.35
C ALA A 547 -7.49 18.70 -11.82
N THR A 548 -7.17 19.49 -10.80
CA THR A 548 -5.95 19.32 -9.99
C THR A 548 -6.30 18.81 -8.60
N GLU A 549 -5.50 17.90 -8.09
CA GLU A 549 -5.59 17.38 -6.73
C GLU A 549 -4.28 17.71 -6.00
N GLN A 550 -4.38 18.57 -4.98
CA GLN A 550 -3.27 18.98 -4.13
C GLN A 550 -2.82 17.82 -3.23
N LEU A 551 -1.57 17.84 -2.75
CA LEU A 551 -1.17 16.94 -1.66
C LEU A 551 -2.10 17.09 -0.44
N PRO A 552 -2.40 16.01 0.30
CA PRO A 552 -3.40 16.05 1.38
C PRO A 552 -3.07 17.00 2.54
N ASP A 553 -1.81 17.35 2.76
CA ASP A 553 -1.39 18.31 3.79
C ASP A 553 -1.43 19.78 3.34
N GLY A 554 -1.79 20.05 2.08
CA GLY A 554 -1.88 21.39 1.52
C GLY A 554 -0.54 21.99 1.07
N GLN A 555 0.52 21.19 0.92
CA GLN A 555 1.74 21.66 0.23
C GLN A 555 1.44 22.00 -1.24
N ASP A 556 2.23 22.92 -1.83
CA ASP A 556 2.07 23.39 -3.22
C ASP A 556 2.60 22.37 -4.24
N TYR A 557 2.07 21.15 -4.17
CA TYR A 557 2.26 20.08 -5.14
C TYR A 557 0.90 19.59 -5.61
N TYR A 558 0.70 19.57 -6.92
CA TYR A 558 -0.58 19.25 -7.53
C TYR A 558 -0.43 18.13 -8.56
N SER A 559 -1.29 17.12 -8.48
CA SER A 559 -1.45 16.14 -9.56
C SER A 559 -2.59 16.54 -10.49
N VAL A 560 -2.49 16.17 -11.76
CA VAL A 560 -3.54 16.44 -12.77
C VAL A 560 -4.33 15.18 -13.00
N ILE A 561 -5.66 15.27 -12.95
CA ILE A 561 -6.57 14.13 -13.14
C ILE A 561 -7.60 14.42 -14.24
N TYR A 562 -8.01 13.39 -14.98
CA TYR A 562 -9.10 13.42 -15.95
C TYR A 562 -10.15 12.36 -15.60
N GLY A 563 -11.25 12.78 -14.98
CA GLY A 563 -12.17 11.83 -14.33
C GLY A 563 -11.44 11.06 -13.22
N PRO A 564 -11.39 9.71 -13.27
CA PRO A 564 -10.67 8.90 -12.29
C PRO A 564 -9.20 8.67 -12.66
N VAL A 565 -8.71 9.20 -13.79
CA VAL A 565 -7.40 8.86 -14.35
C VAL A 565 -6.37 9.94 -14.02
N VAL A 566 -5.32 9.56 -13.30
CA VAL A 566 -4.16 10.39 -13.01
C VAL A 566 -3.31 10.54 -14.27
N MET A 567 -2.93 11.77 -14.55
CA MET A 567 -2.08 12.16 -15.66
C MET A 567 -0.65 12.40 -15.15
N ALA A 568 0.34 12.03 -15.96
CA ALA A 568 1.75 12.20 -15.66
C ALA A 568 2.52 12.72 -16.88
N THR A 569 3.62 13.43 -16.65
CA THR A 569 4.56 13.83 -17.70
C THR A 569 5.80 12.95 -17.66
N PRO A 570 6.31 12.46 -18.81
CA PRO A 570 7.67 11.94 -18.87
C PRO A 570 8.65 13.09 -18.61
N VAL A 571 9.77 12.76 -17.98
CA VAL A 571 10.82 13.72 -17.61
C VAL A 571 12.15 13.28 -18.20
N LYS A 572 12.92 14.24 -18.71
CA LYS A 572 14.31 14.03 -19.14
C LYS A 572 15.19 15.16 -18.62
N ALA A 573 15.79 14.94 -17.45
CA ALA A 573 16.64 15.92 -16.78
C ALA A 573 18.16 15.72 -17.05
N PHE A 574 18.54 14.60 -17.66
CA PHE A 574 19.93 14.25 -17.92
C PHE A 574 20.17 14.04 -19.43
N GLU A 575 21.24 14.62 -19.98
CA GLU A 575 21.55 14.56 -21.42
C GLU A 575 21.83 13.13 -21.92
N LYS A 576 22.63 12.37 -21.16
CA LYS A 576 23.14 11.04 -21.52
C LYS A 576 22.86 10.05 -20.39
N GLU A 577 21.59 9.75 -20.21
CA GLU A 577 21.16 8.79 -19.19
C GLU A 577 20.95 7.40 -19.79
N THR A 578 21.34 6.39 -19.02
CA THR A 578 20.95 5.01 -19.24
C THR A 578 20.48 4.47 -17.91
N LEU A 579 19.18 4.19 -17.80
CA LEU A 579 18.59 3.57 -16.63
C LEU A 579 18.35 2.09 -16.91
N ASN A 580 18.53 1.27 -15.87
CA ASN A 580 17.95 -0.04 -15.83
C ASN A 580 16.61 0.04 -15.10
N PHE A 581 15.57 -0.48 -15.71
CA PHE A 581 14.22 -0.53 -15.14
C PHE A 581 13.85 -1.91 -14.60
N VAL A 582 14.66 -2.95 -14.88
CA VAL A 582 14.38 -4.32 -14.44
C VAL A 582 15.34 -4.71 -13.34
N ALA A 583 14.80 -5.22 -12.24
CA ALA A 583 15.59 -5.63 -11.09
C ALA A 583 16.36 -6.93 -11.36
N ASP A 584 17.49 -7.07 -10.67
CA ASP A 584 18.23 -8.31 -10.53
C ASP A 584 17.77 -9.10 -9.29
N ASP A 585 18.54 -10.12 -8.89
CA ASP A 585 18.24 -10.97 -7.74
C ASP A 585 18.67 -10.38 -6.39
N SER A 586 19.25 -9.18 -6.39
CA SER A 586 19.74 -8.53 -5.18
C SER A 586 18.60 -8.24 -4.20
N ARG A 587 18.92 -8.26 -2.90
CA ARG A 587 17.93 -8.13 -1.82
C ARG A 587 17.06 -6.88 -1.94
N MET A 588 17.64 -5.76 -2.40
CA MET A 588 16.95 -4.46 -2.58
C MET A 588 16.80 -4.06 -4.05
N GLY A 589 16.86 -5.00 -4.99
CA GLY A 589 16.73 -4.72 -6.43
C GLY A 589 15.41 -4.03 -6.82
N HIS A 590 14.42 -4.01 -5.91
CA HIS A 590 13.16 -3.30 -6.07
C HIS A 590 13.25 -1.77 -5.93
N ILE A 591 14.35 -1.23 -5.39
CA ILE A 591 14.55 0.22 -5.23
C ILE A 591 15.15 0.83 -6.51
N ALA A 592 14.57 1.93 -6.98
CA ALA A 592 15.08 2.71 -8.10
C ALA A 592 16.31 3.57 -7.68
N ALA A 593 17.45 2.93 -7.43
CA ALA A 593 18.65 3.56 -6.85
C ALA A 593 19.42 4.51 -7.80
N GLY A 594 18.90 4.77 -9.01
CA GLY A 594 19.48 5.73 -9.95
C GLY A 594 19.52 7.15 -9.39
N PRO A 595 20.30 8.05 -10.02
CA PRO A 595 20.46 9.41 -9.54
C PRO A 595 19.12 10.14 -9.49
N VAL A 596 18.99 11.02 -8.50
CA VAL A 596 17.83 11.89 -8.36
C VAL A 596 17.96 13.11 -9.27
N CYS A 597 16.89 13.47 -9.98
CA CYS A 597 16.86 14.67 -10.82
C CYS A 597 17.01 15.96 -9.97
N PRO A 598 17.79 16.95 -10.44
CA PRO A 598 17.78 18.29 -9.87
C PRO A 598 16.37 18.88 -9.98
N PRO A 599 15.81 19.43 -8.89
CA PRO A 599 14.41 19.80 -8.86
C PRO A 599 14.09 20.98 -9.82
N GLU A 600 15.07 21.83 -10.12
CA GLU A 600 14.96 22.89 -11.13
C GLU A 600 14.96 22.42 -12.59
N ALA A 601 15.46 21.20 -12.85
CA ALA A 601 15.41 20.58 -14.17
C ALA A 601 14.07 19.87 -14.45
N LEU A 602 13.09 20.04 -13.57
CA LEU A 602 11.77 19.42 -13.65
C LEU A 602 10.71 20.42 -14.09
N PRO A 603 9.64 19.96 -14.76
CA PRO A 603 8.48 20.81 -15.05
C PRO A 603 7.81 21.36 -13.78
N ILE A 604 7.68 22.68 -13.70
CA ILE A 604 7.02 23.40 -12.60
C ILE A 604 5.73 24.04 -13.10
N MET A 605 4.64 23.90 -12.35
CA MET A 605 3.39 24.60 -12.59
C MET A 605 3.50 26.07 -12.16
N LEU A 606 3.33 27.00 -13.09
CA LEU A 606 3.41 28.43 -12.80
C LEU A 606 2.03 29.05 -12.60
N GLY A 607 1.89 29.81 -11.51
CA GLY A 607 0.65 30.51 -11.15
C GLY A 607 -0.46 29.54 -10.69
N GLU A 608 -1.70 30.03 -10.66
CA GLU A 608 -2.83 29.26 -10.14
C GLU A 608 -3.07 27.95 -10.93
N PRO A 609 -3.38 26.82 -10.26
CA PRO A 609 -3.60 25.53 -10.92
C PRO A 609 -4.63 25.55 -12.05
N GLU A 610 -5.73 26.30 -11.89
CA GLU A 610 -6.77 26.45 -12.91
C GLU A 610 -6.24 27.14 -14.18
N ALA A 611 -5.31 28.09 -14.03
CA ALA A 611 -4.71 28.77 -15.17
C ALA A 611 -3.82 27.80 -15.95
N PHE A 612 -3.09 26.92 -15.27
CA PHE A 612 -2.33 25.85 -15.93
C PHE A 612 -3.25 24.86 -16.66
N LEU A 613 -4.36 24.42 -16.05
CA LEU A 613 -5.33 23.53 -16.71
C LEU A 613 -5.91 24.14 -18.00
N GLN A 614 -6.14 25.46 -18.04
CA GLN A 614 -6.60 26.17 -19.23
C GLN A 614 -5.58 26.18 -20.38
N GLN A 615 -4.28 25.96 -20.09
CA GLN A 615 -3.22 25.81 -21.08
C GLN A 615 -3.04 24.37 -21.58
N LEU A 616 -3.79 23.40 -21.05
CA LEU A 616 -3.73 22.02 -21.51
C LEU A 616 -4.61 21.82 -22.75
N GLN A 617 -3.99 21.45 -23.86
CA GLN A 617 -4.67 21.16 -25.12
C GLN A 617 -4.62 19.67 -25.41
N ARG A 618 -5.74 19.08 -25.84
CA ARG A 618 -5.80 17.69 -26.30
C ARG A 618 -5.60 17.65 -27.81
N PRO A 619 -4.38 17.35 -28.33
CA PRO A 619 -4.10 17.45 -29.75
C PRO A 619 -4.79 16.36 -30.58
N ASP A 620 -5.00 15.18 -29.99
CA ASP A 620 -5.69 14.05 -30.61
C ASP A 620 -6.95 13.69 -29.79
N PRO A 621 -8.16 13.83 -30.36
CA PRO A 621 -9.39 13.48 -29.65
C PRO A 621 -9.56 11.97 -29.43
N THR A 622 -8.79 11.13 -30.12
CA THR A 622 -8.88 9.66 -30.04
C THR A 622 -7.96 9.03 -29.00
N SER A 623 -6.98 9.79 -28.49
CA SER A 623 -6.07 9.37 -27.42
C SER A 623 -6.18 10.33 -26.25
N LEU A 624 -6.26 9.84 -25.02
CA LEU A 624 -6.18 10.67 -23.84
C LEU A 624 -4.73 11.12 -23.65
N SER A 625 -4.43 12.34 -24.10
CA SER A 625 -3.17 13.01 -23.81
C SER A 625 -3.33 14.51 -23.99
N PHE A 626 -2.57 15.29 -23.24
CA PHE A 626 -2.57 16.74 -23.31
C PHE A 626 -1.16 17.26 -23.52
N VAL A 627 -1.07 18.47 -24.05
CA VAL A 627 0.16 19.24 -24.20
C VAL A 627 -0.06 20.56 -23.47
N ALA A 628 0.90 20.97 -22.62
CA ALA A 628 0.88 22.29 -22.01
C ALA A 628 1.41 23.34 -23.00
N SER A 629 0.60 24.36 -23.30
CA SER A 629 0.99 25.48 -24.18
C SER A 629 1.59 26.68 -23.45
N GLY A 630 1.57 26.67 -22.11
CA GLY A 630 2.03 27.77 -21.26
C GLY A 630 1.95 27.38 -19.78
N ASN A 631 2.30 28.32 -18.89
CA ASN A 631 2.27 28.16 -17.43
C ASN A 631 3.11 26.97 -16.92
N VAL A 632 4.19 26.66 -17.62
CA VAL A 632 5.20 25.67 -17.23
C VAL A 632 6.57 26.30 -17.37
N ALA A 633 7.43 26.11 -16.37
CA ALA A 633 8.84 26.45 -16.47
C ALA A 633 9.72 25.24 -16.13
N ILE A 634 10.84 25.15 -16.83
CA ILE A 634 11.88 24.14 -16.65
C ILE A 634 13.21 24.86 -16.81
N ALA A 635 14.11 24.79 -15.83
CA ALA A 635 15.46 25.31 -15.98
C ALA A 635 16.34 24.26 -16.68
N ASN A 636 17.39 24.72 -17.40
CA ASN A 636 18.39 23.83 -18.01
C ASN A 636 17.79 22.71 -18.88
N LEU A 637 16.84 23.06 -19.76
CA LEU A 637 16.23 22.11 -20.69
C LEU A 637 17.28 21.33 -21.49
N VAL A 638 17.24 20.01 -21.38
CA VAL A 638 18.10 19.10 -22.16
C VAL A 638 17.76 19.15 -23.65
N ASP A 639 16.51 19.43 -23.99
CA ASP A 639 16.03 19.60 -25.36
C ASP A 639 15.09 20.83 -25.40
N GLU A 640 15.55 21.91 -26.03
CA GLU A 640 14.81 23.17 -26.15
C GLU A 640 13.51 23.03 -26.95
N ASN A 641 13.36 21.95 -27.73
CA ASN A 641 12.14 21.67 -28.50
C ASN A 641 11.19 20.69 -27.77
N ALA A 642 11.55 20.22 -26.58
CA ALA A 642 10.74 19.28 -25.83
C ALA A 642 9.41 19.91 -25.44
N VAL A 643 8.33 19.21 -25.76
CA VAL A 643 6.97 19.61 -25.41
C VAL A 643 6.55 18.90 -24.14
N THR A 644 6.07 19.65 -23.15
CA THR A 644 5.51 19.10 -21.92
C THR A 644 4.19 18.41 -22.20
N ARG A 645 4.21 17.07 -22.24
CA ARG A 645 3.05 16.22 -22.55
C ARG A 645 2.58 15.49 -21.30
N LEU A 646 1.27 15.50 -21.06
CA LEU A 646 0.62 14.72 -20.02
C LEU A 646 -0.12 13.52 -20.65
N ILE A 647 0.17 12.32 -20.16
CA ILE A 647 -0.49 11.06 -20.56
C ILE A 647 -1.02 10.33 -19.32
N PRO A 648 -1.99 9.41 -19.45
CA PRO A 648 -2.42 8.58 -18.33
C PRO A 648 -1.23 7.88 -17.70
N PHE A 649 -1.10 7.96 -16.38
CA PHE A 649 0.08 7.48 -15.67
C PHE A 649 0.32 5.98 -15.89
N PHE A 650 -0.76 5.19 -15.99
CA PHE A 650 -0.70 3.77 -16.31
C PHE A 650 -0.14 3.43 -17.70
N ARG A 651 0.11 4.41 -18.56
CA ARG A 651 0.75 4.23 -19.87
C ARG A 651 2.21 4.63 -19.89
N LEU A 652 2.70 5.26 -18.82
CA LEU A 652 4.05 5.81 -18.75
C LEU A 652 4.99 4.78 -18.13
N HIS A 653 5.75 4.07 -18.96
CA HIS A 653 6.75 3.08 -18.57
C HIS A 653 8.13 3.45 -19.16
N ASP A 654 9.20 2.81 -18.68
CA ASP A 654 10.59 2.99 -19.14
C ASP A 654 11.07 4.44 -19.22
N ALA A 655 10.60 5.27 -18.30
CA ALA A 655 10.95 6.67 -18.24
C ALA A 655 10.90 7.19 -16.80
N ARG A 656 11.65 8.25 -16.56
CA ARG A 656 11.38 9.14 -15.43
C ARG A 656 10.05 9.85 -15.67
N TYR A 657 9.35 10.14 -14.59
CA TYR A 657 8.04 10.75 -14.67
C TYR A 657 7.77 11.71 -13.52
N GLN A 658 6.69 12.47 -13.67
CA GLN A 658 6.18 13.35 -12.65
C GLN A 658 4.65 13.27 -12.62
N VAL A 659 4.13 12.85 -11.46
CA VAL A 659 2.69 12.82 -11.15
C VAL A 659 2.29 14.10 -10.42
N TYR A 660 2.99 14.42 -9.32
CA TYR A 660 2.82 15.67 -8.60
C TYR A 660 3.74 16.75 -9.14
N TRP A 661 3.19 17.94 -9.36
CA TRP A 661 3.89 19.08 -9.90
C TRP A 661 4.13 20.10 -8.80
N PRO A 662 5.39 20.50 -8.54
CA PRO A 662 5.61 21.68 -7.72
C PRO A 662 4.93 22.86 -8.40
N GLN A 663 4.26 23.68 -7.59
CA GLN A 663 3.57 24.88 -8.03
C GLN A 663 4.20 26.10 -7.35
N MET A 664 4.33 27.18 -8.10
CA MET A 664 4.78 28.46 -7.55
C MET A 664 4.34 29.64 -8.42
N PRO A 665 4.31 30.87 -7.88
CA PRO A 665 4.17 32.07 -8.68
C PRO A 665 5.33 32.19 -9.69
N GLU A 666 5.05 32.70 -10.89
CA GLU A 666 6.08 32.94 -11.92
C GLU A 666 7.25 33.79 -11.41
N THR A 667 6.97 34.77 -10.55
CA THR A 667 7.99 35.65 -9.96
C THR A 667 8.95 34.94 -9.00
N ALA A 668 8.62 33.74 -8.52
CA ALA A 668 9.45 32.97 -7.59
C ALA A 668 10.42 32.00 -8.30
N PHE A 669 10.21 31.74 -9.59
CA PHE A 669 10.94 30.70 -10.32
C PHE A 669 12.47 30.95 -10.35
N ASP A 670 12.90 32.18 -10.67
CA ASP A 670 14.33 32.51 -10.74
C ASP A 670 15.05 32.33 -9.40
N ASP A 671 14.40 32.67 -8.29
CA ASP A 671 14.97 32.54 -6.95
C ASP A 671 14.98 31.08 -6.49
N TYR A 672 13.96 30.31 -6.86
CA TYR A 672 13.95 28.86 -6.69
C TYR A 672 15.12 28.20 -7.43
N VAL A 673 15.37 28.54 -8.69
CA VAL A 673 16.50 28.01 -9.48
C VAL A 673 17.83 28.35 -8.82
N LYS A 674 18.02 29.59 -8.34
CA LYS A 674 19.24 29.98 -7.62
C LYS A 674 19.44 29.16 -6.34
N SER A 675 18.39 29.00 -5.55
CA SER A 675 18.41 28.24 -4.29
C SER A 675 18.74 26.75 -4.52
N ALA A 676 18.10 26.13 -5.51
CA ALA A 676 18.34 24.73 -5.87
C ALA A 676 19.80 24.50 -6.32
N ASN A 677 20.34 25.39 -7.16
CA ASN A 677 21.73 25.35 -7.58
C ASN A 677 22.71 25.51 -6.42
N ALA A 678 22.42 26.41 -5.46
CA ALA A 678 23.24 26.59 -4.26
C ALA A 678 23.26 25.31 -3.40
N LYS A 679 22.09 24.73 -3.13
CA LYS A 679 21.97 23.47 -2.37
C LYS A 679 22.67 22.31 -3.08
N ALA A 680 22.56 22.21 -4.40
CA ALA A 680 23.28 21.22 -5.19
C ALA A 680 24.80 21.39 -5.09
N ALA A 681 25.30 22.64 -5.12
CA ALA A 681 26.72 22.94 -4.94
C ALA A 681 27.24 22.55 -3.54
N GLU A 682 26.46 22.81 -2.49
CA GLU A 682 26.78 22.40 -1.12
C GLU A 682 26.85 20.88 -0.97
N LEU A 683 25.87 20.15 -1.52
CA LEU A 683 25.86 18.68 -1.52
C LEU A 683 27.03 18.09 -2.31
N ALA A 684 27.37 18.68 -3.46
CA ALA A 684 28.51 18.28 -4.26
C ALA A 684 29.84 18.51 -3.50
N ALA A 685 29.97 19.64 -2.79
CA ALA A 685 31.12 19.91 -1.94
C ALA A 685 31.23 18.90 -0.80
N LEU A 686 30.13 18.60 -0.09
CA LEU A 686 30.11 17.59 0.97
C LEU A 686 30.49 16.19 0.43
N LYS A 687 29.97 15.81 -0.73
CA LYS A 687 30.31 14.53 -1.39
C LYS A 687 31.79 14.48 -1.75
N ALA A 688 32.38 15.56 -2.27
CA ALA A 688 33.80 15.62 -2.60
C ALA A 688 34.72 15.46 -1.37
N MET A 689 34.25 15.86 -0.18
CA MET A 689 34.95 15.65 1.08
C MET A 689 34.67 14.30 1.74
N THR A 690 33.71 13.51 1.24
CA THR A 690 33.31 12.24 1.87
C THR A 690 34.25 11.12 1.45
N VAL A 691 34.87 10.48 2.43
CA VAL A 691 35.66 9.26 2.27
C VAL A 691 34.77 8.04 2.34
N ASP A 692 33.81 8.02 3.27
CA ASP A 692 32.86 6.92 3.45
C ASP A 692 31.57 7.40 4.14
N VAL A 693 30.48 6.66 3.99
CA VAL A 693 29.18 7.04 4.56
C VAL A 693 28.35 5.81 4.92
N VAL A 694 27.72 5.84 6.09
CA VAL A 694 26.73 4.85 6.53
C VAL A 694 25.46 5.59 6.92
N THR A 695 24.32 5.09 6.45
CA THR A 695 22.99 5.50 6.91
C THR A 695 22.50 4.45 7.93
N PRO A 696 22.60 4.71 9.25
CA PRO A 696 22.23 3.73 10.26
C PRO A 696 20.72 3.46 10.24
N GLY A 697 20.32 2.22 10.45
CA GLY A 697 18.93 1.78 10.39
C GLY A 697 18.43 1.45 8.97
N GLU A 698 19.25 1.62 7.94
CA GLU A 698 18.97 1.15 6.58
C GLU A 698 19.74 -0.13 6.27
N GLN A 699 19.03 -1.14 5.75
CA GLN A 699 19.60 -2.48 5.65
C GLN A 699 20.82 -2.58 4.72
N GLN A 700 20.82 -1.95 3.55
CA GLN A 700 21.93 -2.04 2.59
C GLN A 700 23.19 -1.33 3.09
N PRO A 701 23.14 -0.04 3.51
CA PRO A 701 24.29 0.62 4.11
C PRO A 701 24.87 -0.18 5.28
N GLU A 702 24.05 -0.79 6.13
CA GLU A 702 24.54 -1.57 7.25
C GLU A 702 25.23 -2.88 6.85
N VAL A 703 24.69 -3.59 5.85
CA VAL A 703 25.29 -4.83 5.33
C VAL A 703 26.61 -4.55 4.62
N GLU A 704 26.69 -3.50 3.79
CA GLU A 704 27.92 -3.10 3.08
C GLU A 704 29.06 -2.74 4.04
N HIS A 705 28.72 -2.35 5.27
CA HIS A 705 29.66 -1.97 6.31
C HIS A 705 29.78 -3.01 7.44
N ASP A 706 29.50 -4.29 7.15
CA ASP A 706 29.67 -5.42 8.08
C ASP A 706 29.04 -5.16 9.46
N PHE A 707 27.81 -4.64 9.50
CA PHE A 707 27.11 -4.32 10.75
C PHE A 707 27.08 -5.48 11.74
N ARG A 708 27.38 -5.17 13.00
CA ARG A 708 27.20 -6.08 14.15
C ARG A 708 26.63 -5.33 15.33
N GLY A 709 25.85 -6.02 16.16
CA GLY A 709 25.33 -5.38 17.36
C GLY A 709 24.75 -6.34 18.40
N ASN A 710 24.52 -5.80 19.59
CA ASN A 710 23.90 -6.46 20.71
C ASN A 710 22.86 -5.52 21.35
N GLN A 711 21.64 -6.04 21.55
CA GLN A 711 20.51 -5.27 22.08
C GLN A 711 20.28 -3.96 21.32
N THR A 712 20.27 -4.06 20.00
CA THR A 712 20.10 -2.91 19.10
C THR A 712 18.65 -2.68 18.76
N ARG A 713 18.28 -1.42 18.51
CA ARG A 713 17.01 -1.04 17.86
C ARG A 713 17.32 -0.16 16.65
N ALA A 714 16.42 -0.16 15.69
CA ALA A 714 16.44 0.78 14.59
C ALA A 714 15.02 1.30 14.36
N GLY A 715 14.93 2.43 13.65
CA GLY A 715 13.66 3.01 13.28
C GLY A 715 13.85 4.21 12.38
N VAL A 716 12.79 4.97 12.19
CA VAL A 716 12.78 6.22 11.43
C VAL A 716 12.18 7.30 12.31
N ASN A 717 12.75 8.51 12.25
CA ASN A 717 12.17 9.71 12.89
C ASN A 717 12.36 10.88 11.93
N ASN A 718 11.26 11.59 11.61
CA ASN A 718 11.20 12.68 10.62
C ASN A 718 11.91 12.35 9.30
N GLY A 719 11.63 11.17 8.74
CA GLY A 719 12.22 10.73 7.48
C GLY A 719 13.69 10.27 7.55
N MET A 720 14.36 10.36 8.70
CA MET A 720 15.74 9.90 8.86
C MET A 720 15.78 8.55 9.59
N HIS A 721 16.45 7.56 9.01
CA HIS A 721 16.71 6.29 9.69
C HIS A 721 17.68 6.50 10.85
N TRP A 722 17.50 5.73 11.91
CA TRP A 722 18.40 5.73 13.05
C TRP A 722 18.67 4.34 13.58
N ARG A 723 19.80 4.22 14.28
CA ARG A 723 20.13 3.06 15.10
C ARG A 723 20.56 3.46 16.51
N ASP A 724 20.16 2.64 17.47
CA ASP A 724 20.64 2.70 18.85
C ASP A 724 20.81 1.31 19.47
N ALA A 725 21.39 1.25 20.67
CA ALA A 725 21.51 0.02 21.45
C ALA A 725 21.61 0.28 22.95
N THR A 726 21.02 -0.59 23.78
CA THR A 726 21.37 -0.64 25.21
C THR A 726 22.65 -1.45 25.48
N GLY A 727 23.12 -2.19 24.47
CA GLY A 727 24.42 -2.83 24.45
C GLY A 727 25.41 -2.06 23.58
N PHE A 728 25.62 -2.53 22.35
CA PHE A 728 26.54 -1.90 21.40
C PHE A 728 26.14 -2.16 19.96
N PHE A 729 26.69 -1.38 19.05
CA PHE A 729 26.74 -1.72 17.62
C PHE A 729 28.01 -1.18 16.94
N GLU A 730 28.41 -1.82 15.85
CA GLU A 730 29.63 -1.52 15.11
C GLU A 730 29.47 -1.64 13.60
N TYR A 731 30.31 -0.87 12.88
CA TYR A 731 30.45 -0.84 11.42
C TYR A 731 31.93 -0.86 11.03
N ARG A 732 32.22 -1.28 9.80
CA ARG A 732 33.55 -1.21 9.19
C ARG A 732 33.55 -0.13 8.11
N LEU A 733 34.19 1.00 8.42
CA LEU A 733 34.35 2.11 7.49
C LEU A 733 35.60 1.93 6.63
N SER A 734 35.49 2.24 5.34
CA SER A 734 36.55 2.21 4.34
C SER A 734 37.35 3.52 4.34
N ASN A 735 38.68 3.44 4.43
CA ASN A 735 39.60 4.57 4.32
C ASN A 735 40.79 4.19 3.40
N LYS A 736 40.50 3.61 2.24
CA LYS A 736 41.51 3.03 1.35
C LYS A 736 42.57 4.04 0.87
N ALA A 737 42.19 5.31 0.71
CA ALA A 737 43.08 6.37 0.26
C ALA A 737 43.85 7.04 1.42
N LEU A 738 43.57 6.68 2.68
CA LEU A 738 44.15 7.28 3.88
C LEU A 738 43.95 8.81 3.97
N GLU A 739 42.82 9.29 3.47
CA GLU A 739 42.48 10.72 3.43
C GLU A 739 41.57 11.14 4.59
N ALA A 740 41.03 10.19 5.37
CA ALA A 740 40.11 10.49 6.46
C ALA A 740 40.79 11.31 7.56
N GLY A 741 40.15 12.42 7.95
CA GLY A 741 40.60 13.30 9.03
C GLY A 741 39.57 13.48 10.15
N VAL A 742 38.28 13.31 9.84
CA VAL A 742 37.16 13.58 10.76
C VAL A 742 36.07 12.52 10.61
N LEU A 743 35.47 12.10 11.73
CA LEU A 743 34.23 11.34 11.77
C LEU A 743 33.08 12.29 12.12
N ARG A 744 32.14 12.48 11.19
CA ARG A 744 30.92 13.26 11.42
C ARG A 744 29.77 12.34 11.78
N ILE A 745 29.10 12.63 12.88
CA ILE A 745 27.91 11.90 13.33
C ILE A 745 26.71 12.83 13.35
N THR A 746 25.57 12.37 12.83
CA THR A 746 24.28 13.07 12.92
C THR A 746 23.49 12.58 14.13
N TYR A 747 23.07 13.50 14.98
CA TYR A 747 22.24 13.27 16.17
C TYR A 747 20.90 13.98 16.05
N PHE A 748 19.96 13.58 16.91
CA PHE A 748 18.68 14.26 17.10
C PHE A 748 18.62 14.96 18.46
N LYS A 749 18.13 16.20 18.47
CA LYS A 749 18.06 17.05 19.67
C LYS A 749 17.16 16.47 20.77
N GLY A 750 16.16 15.67 20.39
CA GLY A 750 15.25 15.02 21.33
C GLY A 750 15.86 13.86 22.13
N ASP A 751 17.03 13.35 21.75
CA ASP A 751 17.68 12.21 22.40
C ASP A 751 18.44 12.58 23.69
N VAL A 752 17.75 13.25 24.62
CA VAL A 752 18.34 13.82 25.84
C VAL A 752 18.72 12.75 26.87
N GLY A 753 19.90 12.91 27.49
CA GLY A 753 20.34 12.10 28.63
C GLY A 753 20.98 10.76 28.28
N ARG A 754 21.15 10.47 26.99
CA ARG A 754 21.86 9.28 26.51
C ARG A 754 23.37 9.44 26.66
N GLN A 755 24.03 8.42 27.20
CA GLN A 755 25.47 8.39 27.48
C GLN A 755 26.12 7.15 26.87
N PHE A 756 27.18 7.35 26.09
CA PHE A 756 27.87 6.26 25.40
C PHE A 756 29.27 6.67 24.95
N SER A 757 30.07 5.68 24.56
CA SER A 757 31.40 5.90 23.97
C SER A 757 31.39 5.60 22.47
N ILE A 758 32.21 6.36 21.73
CA ILE A 758 32.56 6.13 20.33
C ILE A 758 34.01 5.69 20.28
N SER A 759 34.29 4.58 19.60
CA SER A 759 35.66 4.08 19.41
C SER A 759 35.91 3.69 17.96
N LEU A 760 37.17 3.79 17.53
CA LEU A 760 37.64 3.32 16.23
C LEU A 760 38.80 2.35 16.45
N ASN A 761 38.68 1.13 15.92
CA ASN A 761 39.69 0.06 16.10
C ASN A 761 40.06 -0.17 17.59
N ASN A 762 39.05 -0.13 18.47
CA ASN A 762 39.18 -0.24 19.93
C ASN A 762 39.94 0.91 20.62
N GLU A 763 40.28 1.99 19.92
CA GLU A 763 40.79 3.23 20.51
C GLU A 763 39.62 4.20 20.76
N LEU A 764 39.51 4.72 21.98
CA LEU A 764 38.45 5.66 22.35
C LEU A 764 38.59 6.96 21.55
N LEU A 765 37.53 7.36 20.86
CA LEU A 765 37.45 8.62 20.14
C LEU A 765 36.77 9.70 20.98
N ALA A 766 35.64 9.37 21.62
CA ALA A 766 34.89 10.29 22.46
C ALA A 766 33.97 9.56 23.44
N ASP A 767 33.76 10.17 24.61
CA ASP A 767 32.59 9.92 25.45
C ASP A 767 31.54 10.98 25.13
N VAL A 768 30.30 10.54 24.91
CA VAL A 768 29.19 11.38 24.42
C VAL A 768 28.08 11.39 25.45
N SER A 769 27.58 12.60 25.75
CA SER A 769 26.33 12.83 26.45
C SER A 769 25.45 13.68 25.56
N LEU A 770 24.25 13.21 25.24
CA LEU A 770 23.32 13.92 24.37
C LEU A 770 22.39 14.87 25.16
N PRO A 771 22.07 16.06 24.60
CA PRO A 771 22.60 16.62 23.35
C PRO A 771 24.06 17.07 23.49
N VAL A 772 24.83 17.00 22.40
CA VAL A 772 26.18 17.60 22.37
C VAL A 772 26.05 19.09 22.12
N GLY A 773 26.34 19.90 23.14
CA GLY A 773 26.17 21.36 23.07
C GLY A 773 24.70 21.79 23.10
N GLU A 774 24.40 22.94 22.49
CA GLU A 774 23.05 23.54 22.43
C GLU A 774 22.58 23.61 20.97
N PRO A 775 22.12 22.49 20.37
CA PRO A 775 21.73 22.47 18.96
C PRO A 775 20.49 23.32 18.68
N GLU A 776 20.55 24.16 17.66
CA GLU A 776 19.41 24.96 17.19
C GLU A 776 18.46 24.14 16.32
N MET A 777 19.02 23.28 15.46
CA MET A 777 18.29 22.38 14.57
C MET A 777 17.93 21.06 15.25
N ASP A 778 16.84 20.44 14.80
CA ASP A 778 16.40 19.13 15.29
C ASP A 778 17.42 18.02 15.01
N PHE A 779 17.87 17.92 13.76
CA PHE A 779 19.03 17.12 13.39
C PHE A 779 20.26 18.00 13.31
N TYR A 780 21.33 17.58 13.99
CA TYR A 780 22.57 18.33 14.02
C TYR A 780 23.75 17.37 13.88
N THR A 781 24.86 17.89 13.37
CA THR A 781 26.07 17.09 13.15
C THR A 781 27.16 17.50 14.10
N VAL A 782 27.95 16.52 14.54
CA VAL A 782 29.12 16.73 15.39
C VAL A 782 30.31 16.04 14.75
N ASP A 783 31.42 16.78 14.69
CA ASP A 783 32.67 16.34 14.10
C ASP A 783 33.65 15.89 15.18
N TYR A 784 34.14 14.66 15.04
CA TYR A 784 35.14 14.06 15.90
C TYR A 784 36.46 13.90 15.13
N PRO A 785 37.51 14.68 15.46
CA PRO A 785 38.78 14.61 14.75
C PRO A 785 39.50 13.28 15.02
N LEU A 786 40.00 12.64 13.97
CA LEU A 786 40.72 11.38 14.07
C LEU A 786 42.16 11.56 14.53
N SER A 787 42.63 10.68 15.42
CA SER A 787 44.03 10.67 15.86
C SER A 787 44.99 10.29 14.71
N PRO A 788 46.27 10.72 14.73
CA PRO A 788 47.24 10.33 13.70
C PRO A 788 47.43 8.80 13.55
N ALA A 789 47.10 8.02 14.58
CA ALA A 789 47.12 6.56 14.52
C ALA A 789 45.90 6.03 13.75
N MET A 790 44.71 6.52 14.05
CA MET A 790 43.47 6.15 13.34
C MET A 790 43.54 6.47 11.85
N ARG A 791 44.07 7.64 11.48
CA ARG A 791 44.16 8.09 10.06
C ARG A 791 44.99 7.16 9.17
N LYS A 792 45.87 6.32 9.75
CA LYS A 792 46.74 5.38 9.02
C LYS A 792 46.10 4.01 8.72
N ALA A 793 44.89 3.76 9.23
CA ALA A 793 44.20 2.50 8.99
C ALA A 793 43.34 2.57 7.71
N ASN A 794 43.48 1.55 6.84
CA ASN A 794 42.68 1.43 5.61
C ASN A 794 41.22 1.05 5.89
N VAL A 795 40.95 0.45 7.04
CA VAL A 795 39.61 0.10 7.52
C VAL A 795 39.52 0.51 8.99
N LEU A 796 38.43 1.16 9.37
CA LEU A 796 38.15 1.61 10.71
C LEU A 796 36.92 0.88 11.25
N THR A 797 37.09 0.12 12.32
CA THR A 797 35.97 -0.51 13.04
C THR A 797 35.38 0.52 13.98
N LEU A 798 34.31 1.18 13.56
CA LEU A 798 33.56 2.16 14.34
C LEU A 798 32.61 1.42 15.27
N ARG A 799 32.66 1.70 16.57
CA ARG A 799 31.78 1.10 17.57
C ARG A 799 31.19 2.13 18.52
N PHE A 800 29.89 2.01 18.75
CA PHE A 800 29.13 2.75 19.75
C PHE A 800 28.78 1.79 20.90
N SER A 801 29.14 2.15 22.14
CA SER A 801 28.89 1.29 23.32
C SER A 801 28.21 2.07 24.43
N ALA A 802 27.06 1.57 24.91
CA ALA A 802 26.24 2.24 25.90
C ALA A 802 26.96 2.28 27.26
N ALA A 803 26.80 3.39 27.99
CA ALA A 803 27.15 3.42 29.40
C ALA A 803 26.15 2.56 30.21
N PRO A 804 26.49 2.15 31.45
CA PRO A 804 25.55 1.45 32.33
C PRO A 804 24.22 2.21 32.46
N ASP A 805 23.10 1.50 32.31
CA ASP A 805 21.74 2.05 32.36
C ASP A 805 21.46 3.19 31.37
N SER A 806 22.15 3.18 30.22
CA SER A 806 21.98 4.18 29.16
C SER A 806 21.82 3.55 27.77
N VAL A 807 21.77 4.39 26.75
CA VAL A 807 21.59 4.00 25.34
C VAL A 807 22.75 4.56 24.52
N ALA A 808 23.42 3.70 23.77
CA ALA A 808 24.31 4.10 22.69
C ALA A 808 23.50 4.52 21.48
N GLY A 809 23.65 5.78 21.08
CA GLY A 809 23.08 6.26 19.82
C GLY A 809 21.67 6.82 19.93
N GLY A 810 20.88 6.63 18.87
CA GLY A 810 20.11 7.73 18.26
C GLY A 810 20.95 8.36 17.15
N ILE A 811 21.63 7.50 16.37
CA ILE A 811 22.56 7.91 15.31
C ILE A 811 21.79 7.92 13.99
N TYR A 812 21.72 9.07 13.36
CA TYR A 812 20.94 9.31 12.14
C TYR A 812 21.80 9.39 10.87
N GLY A 813 23.12 9.34 11.03
CA GLY A 813 24.06 9.44 9.92
C GLY A 813 25.49 9.33 10.41
N ILE A 814 26.31 8.64 9.62
CA ILE A 814 27.73 8.47 9.89
C ILE A 814 28.47 8.83 8.60
N ARG A 815 29.40 9.77 8.68
CA ARG A 815 30.20 10.18 7.52
C ARG A 815 31.66 10.31 7.90
N LEU A 816 32.51 9.57 7.20
CA LEU A 816 33.95 9.71 7.27
C LEU A 816 34.37 10.79 6.27
N LEU A 817 35.02 11.85 6.75
CA LEU A 817 35.37 13.03 5.95
C LEU A 817 36.89 13.18 5.83
N LYS A 818 37.32 13.79 4.70
CA LYS A 818 38.68 14.27 4.53
C LYS A 818 39.01 15.32 5.59
N ASP A 819 40.29 15.47 5.93
CA ASP A 819 40.73 16.54 6.83
C ASP A 819 40.33 17.90 6.23
N PRO A 820 39.50 18.70 6.92
CA PRO A 820 39.27 20.08 6.52
C PRO A 820 40.56 20.84 6.81
N ASN A 821 41.36 21.11 5.77
CA ASN A 821 42.59 21.89 5.89
C ASN A 821 42.40 23.18 6.71
#